data_AF-A0A8T5UTI8-F1
#
_entry.id   AF-A0A8T5UTI8-F1
#
_cell.length_a   1.000
_cell.length_b   1.000
_cell.length_c   1.000
_cell.angle_alpha   90.00
_cell.angle_beta   90.00
_cell.angle_gamma   90.00
#
_symmetry.space_group_name_H-M   'P 1'
#
loop_
_entity.id
_entity.type
_entity.pdbx_description
1 polymer ?
#
loop_
_entity_poly.entity_id
_entity_poly.type
_entity_poly.pdbx_seq_one_letter_code
_entity_poly.pdbx_strand_id
1 'polypeptide(L)'
;MATRTASVSGNWSNITTWGGSAVPINGDAVVIDSDVEVLFDVDETVFTGLASMDINGIFHVKPDMVTCLKMNGNIISTDGTGALYIGKRLIVSDFSLTTDKTNVYEVARTLLVGTVEETLGVGFNNALDILVDIAVDNENIRLKSLGEDEMMLDISQEFRVNYRSTVSLSTILNYIEDHTSTYYYDETGNNLYIHTSDSSNPSTKTITVIEPINRPAAGSESRCQLIFNSTGTINIPTIRMYGWYPDKEFTQLDADADLNATQIVLKEDLGLQAGDKIGIGCGTVNGQLTETAKGYYTVSSYNAETKTVTLTAGLQTARLINDYVCIGSRPIKISRTSGTVEYITTKIDNIVLIGVLIDTYLVRYSALATSVYTENTIINHCTSSNKSIGIGFINSQILNTTRVGGASSSICGKIFSSIIDNCVSISGVLPISGGFNSIITDCICQNNDDTATGMNIKNCIFKNLKMISDSYNKTRYKNCEFSSAETITEPTSTNYICTAIFESCIFKENTIGYFPSALGIKLFNCLFEGTELQNYKWVARDPSQIIESFDHNQIVGNYKAWMKGGKIITENNRLKFICESSSYPVFRDYKILVQKNKIERFRIIGIKDFTGGTIKAELIDPANDPLIDPTATPLVTSSMADIKDTDVSMNINYKSLKAQELILRISAKNNTGNYILKELVRFNRRSREVIQ
;
A
#
# COMPACT_ATOMS: atom_id res chain seq x y z
N MET A 1 5.63 -8.92 -46.37
CA MET A 1 5.98 -8.00 -45.27
C MET A 1 6.48 -6.73 -45.92
N ALA A 2 5.63 -5.71 -45.91
CA ALA A 2 5.94 -4.37 -46.37
C ALA A 2 6.05 -3.43 -45.16
N THR A 3 6.70 -2.29 -45.34
CA THR A 3 6.57 -1.17 -44.41
C THR A 3 5.37 -0.32 -44.84
N ARG A 4 4.45 -0.06 -43.91
CA ARG A 4 3.29 0.80 -44.10
C ARG A 4 3.48 2.08 -43.31
N THR A 5 3.48 3.21 -44.00
CA THR A 5 3.63 4.52 -43.38
C THR A 5 2.28 5.23 -43.40
N ALA A 6 1.81 5.66 -42.24
CA ALA A 6 0.66 6.53 -42.14
C ALA A 6 1.09 7.95 -42.52
N SER A 7 0.58 8.47 -43.63
CA SER A 7 0.96 9.78 -44.18
C SER A 7 -0.08 10.87 -43.89
N VAL A 8 -1.26 10.51 -43.38
CA VAL A 8 -2.32 11.43 -42.97
C VAL A 8 -3.07 10.85 -41.77
N SER A 9 -3.52 11.72 -40.87
CA SER A 9 -4.30 11.30 -39.70
C SER A 9 -5.62 10.64 -40.11
N GLY A 10 -6.05 9.62 -39.38
CA GLY A 10 -7.32 8.94 -39.63
C GLY A 10 -7.40 7.53 -39.04
N ASN A 11 -8.41 6.78 -39.49
CA ASN A 11 -8.65 5.42 -39.01
C ASN A 11 -7.66 4.41 -39.61
N TRP A 12 -7.20 3.46 -38.80
CA TRP A 12 -6.34 2.36 -39.24
C TRP A 12 -6.94 1.58 -40.41
N SER A 13 -8.24 1.34 -40.39
CA SER A 13 -8.98 0.62 -41.44
C SER A 13 -9.06 1.37 -42.78
N ASN A 14 -8.69 2.66 -42.84
CA ASN A 14 -8.83 3.48 -44.04
C ASN A 14 -7.53 3.52 -44.86
N ILE A 15 -7.59 3.12 -46.13
CA ILE A 15 -6.44 3.16 -47.06
C ILE A 15 -5.85 4.58 -47.23
N THR A 16 -6.65 5.64 -47.04
CA THR A 16 -6.14 7.01 -47.17
C THR A 16 -5.14 7.36 -46.08
N THR A 17 -5.33 6.85 -44.85
CA THR A 17 -4.38 6.99 -43.74
C THR A 17 -3.00 6.49 -44.14
N TRP A 18 -2.94 5.45 -44.97
CA TRP A 18 -1.72 4.81 -45.47
C TRP A 18 -1.26 5.35 -46.84
N GLY A 19 -1.61 6.60 -47.17
CA GLY A 19 -1.20 7.24 -48.43
C GLY A 19 -1.79 6.57 -49.68
N GLY A 20 -2.94 5.92 -49.56
CA GLY A 20 -3.56 5.11 -50.61
C GLY A 20 -2.99 3.69 -50.74
N SER A 21 -2.01 3.32 -49.90
CA SER A 21 -1.53 1.95 -49.80
C SER A 21 -2.55 1.04 -49.10
N ALA A 22 -2.39 -0.27 -49.29
CA ALA A 22 -3.15 -1.24 -48.50
C ALA A 22 -2.90 -1.05 -46.99
N VAL A 23 -3.94 -1.24 -46.20
CA VAL A 23 -3.87 -1.23 -44.73
C VAL A 23 -2.86 -2.26 -44.22
N PRO A 24 -2.22 -2.04 -43.06
CA PRO A 24 -1.31 -3.02 -42.46
C PRO A 24 -1.97 -4.38 -42.28
N ILE A 25 -1.22 -5.42 -42.65
CA ILE A 25 -1.60 -6.83 -42.48
C ILE A 25 -0.52 -7.58 -41.69
N ASN A 26 -0.83 -8.83 -41.35
CA ASN A 26 0.08 -9.72 -40.61
C ASN A 26 1.52 -9.72 -41.16
N GLY A 27 2.50 -9.47 -40.29
CA GLY A 27 3.92 -9.41 -40.62
C GLY A 27 4.40 -8.10 -41.26
N ASP A 28 3.54 -7.12 -41.53
CA ASP A 28 3.99 -5.80 -41.97
C ASP A 28 4.66 -5.03 -40.82
N ALA A 29 5.58 -4.14 -41.17
CA ALA A 29 6.10 -3.11 -40.27
C ALA A 29 5.25 -1.84 -40.44
N VAL A 30 4.99 -1.13 -39.36
CA VAL A 30 4.16 0.08 -39.36
C VAL A 30 4.98 1.28 -38.91
N VAL A 31 4.82 2.41 -39.58
CA VAL A 31 5.37 3.71 -39.20
C VAL A 31 4.22 4.72 -39.14
N ILE A 32 4.11 5.44 -38.03
CA ILE A 32 3.22 6.58 -37.87
C ILE A 32 4.10 7.81 -37.81
N ASP A 33 4.12 8.57 -38.90
CA ASP A 33 4.99 9.75 -39.03
C ASP A 33 4.69 10.79 -37.95
N SER A 34 5.68 11.67 -37.69
CA SER A 34 5.48 12.83 -36.84
C SER A 34 4.27 13.65 -37.31
N ASP A 35 3.51 14.21 -36.38
CA ASP A 35 2.27 14.97 -36.64
C ASP A 35 1.09 14.16 -37.21
N VAL A 36 1.21 12.84 -37.36
CA VAL A 36 0.11 11.95 -37.78
C VAL A 36 -0.55 11.29 -36.56
N GLU A 37 -1.89 11.33 -36.53
CA GLU A 37 -2.71 10.65 -35.52
C GLU A 37 -3.47 9.49 -36.16
N VAL A 38 -3.24 8.27 -35.66
CA VAL A 38 -3.94 7.07 -36.15
C VAL A 38 -4.88 6.52 -35.08
N LEU A 39 -6.15 6.37 -35.44
CA LEU A 39 -7.16 5.70 -34.61
C LEU A 39 -7.28 4.22 -34.99
N PHE A 40 -6.83 3.34 -34.11
CA PHE A 40 -6.93 1.89 -34.28
C PHE A 40 -8.36 1.40 -34.05
N ASP A 41 -9.00 0.95 -35.13
CA ASP A 41 -10.40 0.56 -35.21
C ASP A 41 -10.58 -0.85 -35.82
N VAL A 42 -9.63 -1.75 -35.56
CA VAL A 42 -9.63 -3.12 -36.10
C VAL A 42 -9.42 -4.18 -35.02
N ASP A 43 -9.90 -5.39 -35.29
CA ASP A 43 -9.66 -6.59 -34.47
C ASP A 43 -8.71 -7.55 -35.21
N GLU A 44 -7.44 -7.57 -34.80
CA GLU A 44 -6.42 -8.45 -35.36
C GLU A 44 -6.30 -9.79 -34.61
N THR A 45 -7.36 -10.27 -33.95
CA THR A 45 -7.32 -11.55 -33.21
C THR A 45 -6.87 -12.73 -34.09
N VAL A 46 -7.12 -12.70 -35.40
CA VAL A 46 -6.67 -13.76 -36.33
C VAL A 46 -5.20 -13.63 -36.78
N PHE A 47 -4.51 -12.53 -36.42
CA PHE A 47 -3.13 -12.31 -36.83
C PHE A 47 -2.16 -13.16 -36.01
N THR A 48 -0.98 -13.38 -36.58
CA THR A 48 0.20 -13.82 -35.84
C THR A 48 0.98 -12.64 -35.26
N GLY A 49 0.80 -11.43 -35.82
CA GLY A 49 1.29 -10.15 -35.32
C GLY A 49 2.07 -9.32 -36.35
N LEU A 50 2.07 -8.01 -36.19
CA LEU A 50 2.87 -7.05 -36.96
C LEU A 50 4.37 -7.21 -36.63
N ALA A 51 5.24 -7.05 -37.61
CA ALA A 51 6.68 -7.24 -37.43
C ALA A 51 7.30 -6.19 -36.49
N SER A 52 6.87 -4.93 -36.59
CA SER A 52 7.28 -3.82 -35.71
C SER A 52 6.34 -2.64 -35.89
N MET A 53 6.35 -1.71 -34.93
CA MET A 53 5.63 -0.44 -35.03
C MET A 53 6.53 0.70 -34.53
N ASP A 54 6.74 1.69 -35.37
CA ASP A 54 7.43 2.95 -35.05
C ASP A 54 6.40 4.07 -34.98
N ILE A 55 6.15 4.58 -33.78
CA ILE A 55 5.18 5.63 -33.51
C ILE A 55 5.97 6.91 -33.25
N ASN A 56 6.05 7.78 -34.25
CA ASN A 56 6.62 9.12 -34.12
C ASN A 56 5.51 10.17 -33.92
N GLY A 57 4.30 9.90 -34.44
CA GLY A 57 3.10 10.67 -34.14
C GLY A 57 2.33 10.13 -32.92
N ILE A 58 1.01 10.01 -33.08
CA ILE A 58 0.10 9.59 -32.03
C ILE A 58 -0.69 8.35 -32.48
N PHE A 59 -0.71 7.32 -31.63
CA PHE A 59 -1.56 6.14 -31.82
C PHE A 59 -2.67 6.10 -30.77
N HIS A 60 -3.91 6.01 -31.23
CA HIS A 60 -5.12 5.85 -30.43
C HIS A 60 -5.73 4.47 -30.63
N VAL A 61 -6.50 4.02 -29.64
CA VAL A 61 -7.41 2.87 -29.79
C VAL A 61 -8.84 3.33 -29.61
N LYS A 62 -9.72 2.89 -30.52
CA LYS A 62 -11.13 3.23 -30.50
C LYS A 62 -11.83 2.65 -29.26
N PRO A 63 -12.52 3.48 -28.43
CA PRO A 63 -13.00 3.06 -27.11
C PRO A 63 -14.26 2.19 -27.11
N ASP A 64 -15.06 2.31 -28.16
CA ASP A 64 -16.41 1.74 -28.26
C ASP A 64 -16.47 0.49 -29.14
N MET A 65 -15.35 -0.16 -29.46
CA MET A 65 -15.35 -1.43 -30.19
C MET A 65 -14.31 -2.42 -29.67
N VAL A 66 -14.48 -3.69 -30.06
CA VAL A 66 -13.46 -4.72 -29.78
C VAL A 66 -12.26 -4.46 -30.66
N THR A 67 -11.08 -4.35 -30.05
CA THR A 67 -9.81 -4.17 -30.74
C THR A 67 -8.77 -5.15 -30.20
N CYS A 68 -7.93 -5.66 -31.08
CA CYS A 68 -6.81 -6.51 -30.73
C CYS A 68 -5.63 -6.12 -31.62
N LEU A 69 -4.54 -5.63 -31.04
CA LEU A 69 -3.27 -5.39 -31.72
C LEU A 69 -2.31 -6.52 -31.36
N LYS A 70 -1.83 -7.26 -32.36
CA LYS A 70 -0.85 -8.33 -32.16
C LYS A 70 0.52 -7.89 -32.66
N MET A 71 1.54 -8.04 -31.83
CA MET A 71 2.92 -7.63 -32.12
C MET A 71 3.87 -8.83 -32.09
N ASN A 72 4.59 -9.03 -33.21
CA ASN A 72 5.76 -9.90 -33.33
C ASN A 72 7.09 -9.18 -33.12
N GLY A 73 7.05 -7.88 -32.84
CA GLY A 73 8.23 -7.09 -32.50
C GLY A 73 7.91 -5.98 -31.53
N ASN A 74 8.64 -4.87 -31.66
CA ASN A 74 8.60 -3.78 -30.70
C ASN A 74 7.69 -2.65 -31.18
N ILE A 75 7.11 -1.95 -30.22
CA ILE A 75 6.55 -0.61 -30.39
C ILE A 75 7.64 0.37 -29.90
N ILE A 76 8.12 1.24 -30.79
CA ILE A 76 9.19 2.21 -30.50
C ILE A 76 8.79 3.59 -31.02
N SER A 77 9.58 4.61 -30.65
CA SER A 77 9.62 5.91 -31.31
C SER A 77 11.06 6.20 -31.66
N THR A 78 11.38 6.28 -32.95
CA THR A 78 12.75 6.54 -33.41
C THR A 78 13.15 8.01 -33.28
N ASP A 79 12.20 8.93 -33.28
CA ASP A 79 12.44 10.37 -33.10
C ASP A 79 12.31 10.86 -31.65
N GLY A 80 11.80 10.02 -30.74
CA GLY A 80 11.62 10.34 -29.33
C GLY A 80 10.44 11.25 -29.03
N THR A 81 9.48 11.40 -29.94
CA THR A 81 8.27 12.24 -29.77
C THR A 81 6.97 11.44 -29.69
N GLY A 82 7.02 10.15 -29.99
CA GLY A 82 5.85 9.28 -30.08
C GLY A 82 4.99 9.15 -28.81
N ALA A 83 3.69 8.96 -29.02
CA ALA A 83 2.75 8.73 -27.94
C ALA A 83 1.74 7.59 -28.22
N LEU A 84 1.57 6.73 -27.22
CA LEU A 84 0.53 5.69 -27.18
C LEU A 84 -0.56 6.10 -26.22
N TYR A 85 -1.75 6.33 -26.76
CA TYR A 85 -2.97 6.55 -26.02
C TYR A 85 -3.94 5.39 -26.24
N ILE A 86 -4.36 4.74 -25.17
CA ILE A 86 -5.45 3.74 -25.22
C ILE A 86 -6.64 4.35 -24.49
N GLY A 87 -7.74 4.55 -25.22
CA GLY A 87 -8.77 5.52 -24.88
C GLY A 87 -8.65 6.77 -25.77
N LYS A 88 -9.77 7.46 -26.01
CA LYS A 88 -9.79 8.62 -26.91
C LYS A 88 -9.52 9.89 -26.14
N ARG A 89 -8.58 10.68 -26.63
CA ARG A 89 -8.30 12.04 -26.17
C ARG A 89 -9.08 13.00 -27.05
N LEU A 90 -10.16 13.59 -26.56
CA LEU A 90 -10.86 14.69 -27.21
C LEU A 90 -10.19 16.00 -26.80
N ILE A 91 -9.44 16.61 -27.71
CA ILE A 91 -8.92 17.97 -27.51
C ILE A 91 -10.02 18.92 -27.96
N VAL A 92 -10.68 19.59 -27.02
CA VAL A 92 -11.60 20.69 -27.31
C VAL A 92 -10.77 21.97 -27.35
N SER A 93 -10.32 22.33 -28.56
CA SER A 93 -9.44 23.50 -28.80
C SER A 93 -10.20 24.83 -28.89
N ASP A 94 -11.52 24.84 -28.95
CA ASP A 94 -12.33 26.07 -29.06
C ASP A 94 -13.61 25.98 -28.22
N PHE A 95 -13.51 26.08 -26.90
CA PHE A 95 -14.68 26.41 -26.09
C PHE A 95 -14.93 27.92 -26.15
N SER A 96 -15.55 28.40 -27.22
CA SER A 96 -16.18 29.72 -27.18
C SER A 96 -17.44 29.62 -26.32
N LEU A 97 -17.33 30.05 -25.07
CA LEU A 97 -18.51 30.44 -24.28
C LEU A 97 -19.16 31.61 -25.01
N THR A 98 -19.98 31.33 -26.01
CA THR A 98 -20.98 32.27 -26.50
C THR A 98 -22.00 32.41 -25.39
N THR A 99 -21.68 33.30 -24.47
CA THR A 99 -22.60 33.75 -23.43
C THR A 99 -23.67 34.59 -24.09
N ASP A 100 -24.75 33.95 -24.53
CA ASP A 100 -26.01 34.65 -24.56
C ASP A 100 -26.40 34.88 -23.09
N LYS A 101 -26.51 36.16 -22.70
CA LYS A 101 -26.52 36.64 -21.29
C LYS A 101 -27.60 36.03 -20.39
N THR A 102 -28.51 35.24 -20.96
CA THR A 102 -29.71 34.74 -20.31
C THR A 102 -29.55 33.36 -19.64
N ASN A 103 -28.53 32.57 -20.03
CA ASN A 103 -28.40 31.17 -19.56
C ASN A 103 -27.33 30.94 -18.47
N VAL A 104 -26.65 31.98 -17.99
CA VAL A 104 -25.67 31.87 -16.90
C VAL A 104 -26.34 31.48 -15.57
N TYR A 105 -27.63 31.76 -15.43
CA TYR A 105 -28.36 31.51 -14.18
C TYR A 105 -28.75 30.04 -13.93
N GLU A 106 -28.95 29.19 -14.94
CA GLU A 106 -29.37 27.80 -14.72
C GLU A 106 -28.21 26.81 -14.50
N VAL A 107 -27.08 27.02 -15.17
CA VAL A 107 -25.89 26.17 -14.95
C VAL A 107 -25.27 26.44 -13.58
N ALA A 108 -25.30 27.69 -13.10
CA ALA A 108 -24.85 28.05 -11.76
C ALA A 108 -25.81 27.55 -10.65
N ARG A 109 -27.12 27.40 -10.94
CA ARG A 109 -28.11 26.91 -9.96
C ARG A 109 -27.99 25.41 -9.70
N THR A 110 -27.56 24.64 -10.69
CA THR A 110 -27.35 23.19 -10.56
C THR A 110 -26.06 22.86 -9.80
N LEU A 111 -25.12 23.81 -9.73
CA LEU A 111 -23.84 23.66 -9.02
C LEU A 111 -23.91 23.90 -7.50
N LEU A 112 -25.07 24.32 -6.95
CA LEU A 112 -25.14 24.91 -5.60
C LEU A 112 -26.31 24.43 -4.73
N VAL A 113 -26.80 23.20 -4.93
CA VAL A 113 -27.79 22.59 -4.04
C VAL A 113 -27.36 21.18 -3.63
N GLY A 114 -26.43 21.12 -2.67
CA GLY A 114 -26.14 19.96 -1.84
C GLY A 114 -26.20 20.40 -0.38
N THR A 115 -27.35 20.18 0.25
CA THR A 115 -27.70 20.52 1.64
C THR A 115 -26.88 19.76 2.68
N VAL A 116 -26.41 20.44 3.73
CA VAL A 116 -26.50 19.96 5.13
C VAL A 116 -26.59 21.16 6.08
N GLU A 117 -27.65 21.17 6.90
CA GLU A 117 -27.72 21.87 8.19
C GLU A 117 -26.66 21.30 9.13
N GLU A 118 -25.74 22.11 9.64
CA GLU A 118 -25.40 22.09 11.07
C GLU A 118 -24.42 23.21 11.45
N THR A 119 -24.76 23.81 12.58
CA THR A 119 -24.12 24.95 13.22
C THR A 119 -22.78 24.57 13.82
N LEU A 120 -21.67 25.13 13.35
CA LEU A 120 -20.41 25.15 14.11
C LEU A 120 -19.69 26.49 13.92
N GLY A 121 -19.75 27.30 14.98
CA GLY A 121 -19.04 28.57 15.08
C GLY A 121 -17.54 28.37 15.22
N VAL A 122 -16.78 29.22 14.51
CA VAL A 122 -15.34 29.35 14.73
C VAL A 122 -15.01 30.83 14.67
N GLY A 123 -14.52 31.36 15.80
CA GLY A 123 -14.20 32.76 15.99
C GLY A 123 -12.94 33.18 15.25
N PHE A 124 -12.95 34.42 14.74
CA PHE A 124 -11.77 35.13 14.28
C PHE A 124 -11.63 36.47 14.99
N ASN A 125 -10.37 36.79 15.31
CA ASN A 125 -9.96 37.99 16.01
C ASN A 125 -10.00 39.23 15.09
N ASN A 126 -10.57 40.30 15.64
CA ASN A 126 -10.33 41.72 15.38
C ASN A 126 -10.72 42.29 13.99
N ALA A 127 -11.98 42.70 13.84
CA ALA A 127 -12.40 44.10 13.62
C ALA A 127 -13.90 44.20 13.30
N LEU A 128 -14.61 45.06 14.06
CA LEU A 128 -16.00 45.51 13.91
C LEU A 128 -17.11 44.44 13.99
N ASP A 129 -17.71 44.34 15.18
CA ASP A 129 -18.93 43.57 15.43
C ASP A 129 -20.14 44.22 14.72
N ILE A 130 -20.67 43.53 13.72
CA ILE A 130 -22.10 43.63 13.36
C ILE A 130 -22.69 42.25 13.65
N LEU A 131 -23.38 42.12 14.78
CA LEU A 131 -24.26 40.98 15.04
C LEU A 131 -25.44 41.06 14.06
N VAL A 132 -25.53 40.10 13.14
CA VAL A 132 -26.74 39.87 12.34
C VAL A 132 -27.32 38.55 12.80
N ASP A 133 -28.46 38.59 13.51
CA ASP A 133 -29.31 37.42 13.70
C ASP A 133 -29.97 37.10 12.36
N ILE A 134 -29.68 35.92 11.80
CA ILE A 134 -30.35 35.40 10.62
C ILE A 134 -31.37 34.37 11.10
N ALA A 135 -32.63 34.78 11.19
CA ALA A 135 -33.76 33.85 11.25
C ALA A 135 -34.18 33.52 9.81
N VAL A 136 -34.04 32.26 9.42
CA VAL A 136 -34.55 31.75 8.15
C VAL A 136 -35.94 31.19 8.40
N ASP A 137 -36.95 31.78 7.75
CA ASP A 137 -38.26 31.16 7.64
C ASP A 137 -38.74 31.27 6.19
N ASN A 138 -39.47 30.25 5.75
CA ASN A 138 -39.39 29.64 4.42
C ASN A 138 -39.64 30.49 3.16
N GLU A 139 -39.87 31.81 3.21
CA GLU A 139 -40.15 32.57 1.97
C GLU A 139 -39.56 33.98 1.87
N ASN A 140 -38.77 34.52 2.82
CA ASN A 140 -38.04 35.79 2.61
C ASN A 140 -36.85 35.98 3.59
N ILE A 141 -35.70 36.50 3.11
CA ILE A 141 -34.62 37.01 3.98
C ILE A 141 -34.92 38.48 4.32
N ARG A 142 -35.13 38.81 5.59
CA ARG A 142 -35.23 40.20 6.07
C ARG A 142 -34.05 40.52 6.98
N LEU A 143 -33.27 41.53 6.62
CA LEU A 143 -32.24 42.10 7.48
C LEU A 143 -32.86 43.25 8.28
N LYS A 144 -32.75 43.22 9.61
CA LYS A 144 -33.18 44.31 10.48
C LYS A 144 -31.96 44.92 11.16
N SER A 145 -31.62 46.15 10.79
CA SER A 145 -30.69 46.99 11.55
C SER A 145 -31.38 47.45 12.83
N LEU A 146 -30.73 47.30 13.98
CA LEU A 146 -31.10 48.01 15.21
C LEU A 146 -30.51 49.43 15.13
N GLY A 147 -31.23 50.33 14.48
CA GLY A 147 -30.88 51.75 14.36
C GLY A 147 -31.61 52.38 13.18
N GLU A 148 -32.36 53.44 13.46
CA GLU A 148 -33.20 54.19 12.51
C GLU A 148 -32.36 54.82 11.41
N ASP A 149 -32.44 54.25 10.19
CA ASP A 149 -32.52 54.95 8.89
C ASP A 149 -32.25 53.94 7.76
N GLU A 150 -33.17 53.85 6.79
CA GLU A 150 -33.05 52.96 5.62
C GLU A 150 -32.00 53.51 4.64
N MET A 151 -30.84 52.85 4.57
CA MET A 151 -29.84 53.10 3.53
C MET A 151 -30.02 52.08 2.39
N MET A 152 -30.48 52.55 1.24
CA MET A 152 -30.48 51.78 -0.01
C MET A 152 -29.03 51.65 -0.50
N LEU A 153 -28.42 50.47 -0.31
CA LEU A 153 -27.08 50.18 -0.82
C LEU A 153 -27.16 49.59 -2.24
N ASP A 154 -26.53 50.27 -3.19
CA ASP A 154 -26.33 49.84 -4.56
C ASP A 154 -25.27 48.71 -4.60
N ILE A 155 -25.66 47.52 -5.04
CA ILE A 155 -24.81 46.31 -5.03
C ILE A 155 -23.99 46.28 -6.32
N SER A 156 -22.89 47.04 -6.35
CA SER A 156 -21.90 46.99 -7.44
C SER A 156 -20.49 46.62 -6.98
N GLN A 157 -20.33 45.97 -5.83
CA GLN A 157 -19.00 45.51 -5.38
C GLN A 157 -18.96 44.02 -5.00
N GLU A 158 -17.93 43.36 -5.52
CA GLU A 158 -17.59 41.94 -5.35
C GLU A 158 -17.46 41.54 -3.87
N PHE A 159 -18.20 40.52 -3.47
CA PHE A 159 -17.95 39.78 -2.23
C PHE A 159 -17.08 38.56 -2.55
N ARG A 160 -15.84 38.52 -2.05
CA ARG A 160 -15.01 37.30 -2.08
C ARG A 160 -15.26 36.48 -0.82
N VAL A 161 -15.89 35.32 -0.96
CA VAL A 161 -15.97 34.31 0.11
C VAL A 161 -14.90 33.25 -0.15
N ASN A 162 -13.92 33.16 0.75
CA ASN A 162 -12.96 32.05 0.77
C ASN A 162 -13.61 30.85 1.47
N TYR A 163 -13.86 29.77 0.71
CA TYR A 163 -14.27 28.48 1.23
C TYR A 163 -13.07 27.55 1.42
N ARG A 164 -12.95 26.94 2.61
CA ARG A 164 -12.12 25.75 2.87
C ARG A 164 -13.06 24.62 3.27
N SER A 165 -13.24 23.64 2.38
CA SER A 165 -13.77 22.32 2.73
C SER A 165 -12.63 21.33 2.84
N THR A 166 -12.55 20.64 3.97
CA THR A 166 -11.54 19.64 4.32
C THR A 166 -11.82 18.31 3.60
N VAL A 167 -11.58 18.27 2.30
CA VAL A 167 -10.80 17.16 1.73
C VAL A 167 -9.35 17.53 2.04
N SER A 168 -8.50 16.58 2.44
CA SER A 168 -7.07 16.83 2.66
C SER A 168 -6.49 17.51 1.42
N LEU A 169 -6.36 18.84 1.48
CA LEU A 169 -5.83 19.68 0.41
C LEU A 169 -4.40 19.23 0.07
N SER A 170 -3.70 18.56 0.98
CA SER A 170 -2.39 17.93 0.78
C SER A 170 -2.40 16.74 -0.20
N THR A 171 -3.51 16.00 -0.33
CA THR A 171 -3.61 14.90 -1.31
C THR A 171 -3.85 15.44 -2.72
N ILE A 172 -4.58 16.56 -2.83
CA ILE A 172 -4.80 17.28 -4.07
C ILE A 172 -3.57 18.13 -4.44
N LEU A 173 -2.88 18.74 -3.48
CA LEU A 173 -1.68 19.56 -3.70
C LEU A 173 -0.46 18.76 -4.18
N ASN A 174 -0.30 17.50 -3.77
CA ASN A 174 0.77 16.65 -4.31
C ASN A 174 0.46 16.09 -5.71
N TYR A 175 -0.79 16.20 -6.18
CA TYR A 175 -1.16 15.97 -7.59
C TYR A 175 -1.02 17.25 -8.44
N ILE A 176 -0.83 18.41 -7.79
CA ILE A 176 -0.72 19.75 -8.40
C ILE A 176 0.74 20.13 -8.72
N GLU A 177 1.76 19.49 -8.12
CA GLU A 177 3.15 19.98 -8.23
C GLU A 177 3.86 19.81 -9.58
N ASP A 178 3.26 19.18 -10.59
CA ASP A 178 3.83 19.19 -11.96
C ASP A 178 2.98 19.95 -13.01
N HIS A 179 1.74 20.37 -12.74
CA HIS A 179 0.93 21.09 -13.74
C HIS A 179 -0.04 22.08 -13.09
N THR A 180 -0.01 23.36 -13.53
CA THR A 180 -0.87 24.49 -13.09
C THR A 180 -2.34 24.39 -13.52
N SER A 181 -2.93 23.21 -13.45
CA SER A 181 -4.20 22.85 -14.08
C SER A 181 -5.26 22.40 -13.07
N THR A 182 -6.47 22.94 -13.15
CA THR A 182 -7.66 22.48 -12.43
C THR A 182 -8.32 21.29 -13.16
N TYR A 183 -8.74 20.25 -12.44
CA TYR A 183 -9.38 19.04 -13.01
C TYR A 183 -10.85 18.96 -12.58
N TYR A 184 -11.69 18.29 -13.39
CA TYR A 184 -13.07 17.92 -13.06
C TYR A 184 -13.36 16.49 -13.55
N TYR A 185 -14.06 15.69 -12.75
CA TYR A 185 -14.56 14.37 -13.12
C TYR A 185 -16.09 14.43 -13.16
N ASP A 186 -16.68 13.99 -14.27
CA ASP A 186 -18.14 13.88 -14.41
C ASP A 186 -18.58 12.44 -14.13
N GLU A 187 -19.18 12.22 -12.96
CA GLU A 187 -19.72 10.93 -12.53
C GLU A 187 -20.85 10.41 -13.44
N THR A 188 -21.56 11.31 -14.14
CA THR A 188 -22.71 10.94 -14.98
C THR A 188 -22.33 10.49 -16.39
N GLY A 189 -21.20 10.97 -16.91
CA GLY A 189 -20.72 10.69 -18.27
C GLY A 189 -19.51 9.76 -18.37
N ASN A 190 -18.91 9.42 -17.24
CA ASN A 190 -17.65 8.65 -17.16
C ASN A 190 -16.48 9.31 -17.94
N ASN A 191 -16.53 10.63 -18.05
CA ASN A 191 -15.54 11.44 -18.78
C ASN A 191 -14.61 12.15 -17.79
N LEU A 192 -13.30 12.10 -18.06
CA LEU A 192 -12.30 12.86 -17.32
C LEU A 192 -11.97 14.15 -18.07
N TYR A 193 -12.10 15.30 -17.42
CA TYR A 193 -11.80 16.62 -17.99
C TYR A 193 -10.48 17.16 -17.42
N ILE A 194 -9.51 17.38 -18.31
CA ILE A 194 -8.23 18.00 -17.98
C ILE A 194 -8.23 19.41 -18.58
N HIS A 195 -8.16 20.44 -17.75
CA HIS A 195 -7.82 21.78 -18.24
C HIS A 195 -6.30 21.88 -18.40
N THR A 196 -5.82 22.38 -19.53
CA THR A 196 -4.42 22.83 -19.64
C THR A 196 -4.39 24.24 -20.19
N SER A 197 -3.61 25.13 -19.59
CA SER A 197 -3.17 26.35 -20.26
C SER A 197 -2.18 25.96 -21.35
N ASP A 198 -2.44 26.35 -22.59
CA ASP A 198 -1.45 26.25 -23.65
C ASP A 198 -0.18 27.04 -23.25
N SER A 199 0.99 26.41 -23.36
CA SER A 199 2.28 27.05 -23.05
C SER A 199 2.62 28.22 -23.97
N SER A 200 2.00 28.32 -25.14
CA SER A 200 2.22 29.40 -26.10
C SER A 200 1.30 30.60 -25.90
N ASN A 201 0.15 30.41 -25.21
CA ASN A 201 -0.76 31.49 -24.85
C ASN A 201 -1.48 31.16 -23.53
N PRO A 202 -1.14 31.82 -22.41
CA PRO A 202 -1.76 31.54 -21.11
C PRO A 202 -3.27 31.84 -21.03
N SER A 203 -3.85 32.45 -22.06
CA SER A 203 -5.29 32.72 -22.16
C SER A 203 -6.09 31.61 -22.87
N THR A 204 -5.45 30.72 -23.62
CA THR A 204 -6.14 29.58 -24.25
C THR A 204 -6.17 28.40 -23.28
N LYS A 205 -7.39 28.05 -22.85
CA LYS A 205 -7.66 26.86 -22.04
C LYS A 205 -8.14 25.77 -22.98
N THR A 206 -7.37 24.71 -23.09
CA THR A 206 -7.77 23.50 -23.81
C THR A 206 -8.44 22.56 -22.81
N ILE A 207 -9.66 22.12 -23.11
CA ILE A 207 -10.31 21.04 -22.35
C ILE A 207 -9.98 19.75 -23.07
N THR A 208 -9.25 18.87 -22.41
CA THR A 208 -9.07 17.50 -22.89
C THR A 208 -10.10 16.61 -22.21
N VAL A 209 -11.04 16.05 -22.99
CA VAL A 209 -11.94 14.98 -22.53
C VAL A 209 -11.29 13.65 -22.84
N ILE A 210 -11.22 12.75 -21.87
CA ILE A 210 -10.76 11.39 -22.12
C ILE A 210 -11.97 10.46 -22.11
N GLU A 211 -12.24 9.80 -23.24
CA GLU A 211 -13.20 8.70 -23.31
C GLU A 211 -12.42 7.40 -23.03
N PRO A 212 -12.57 6.78 -21.84
CA PRO A 212 -11.89 5.53 -21.53
C PRO A 212 -12.38 4.40 -22.45
N ILE A 213 -11.58 3.34 -22.59
CA ILE A 213 -12.04 2.10 -23.23
C ILE A 213 -13.24 1.57 -22.45
N ASN A 214 -14.36 1.39 -23.14
CA ASN A 214 -15.61 0.96 -22.54
C ASN A 214 -15.47 -0.43 -21.90
N ARG A 215 -16.32 -0.69 -20.91
CA ARG A 215 -16.49 -2.02 -20.35
C ARG A 215 -16.74 -3.05 -21.47
N PRO A 216 -16.14 -4.25 -21.41
CA PRO A 216 -16.44 -5.31 -22.36
C PRO A 216 -17.93 -5.68 -22.33
N ALA A 217 -18.44 -6.26 -23.41
CA ALA A 217 -19.78 -6.84 -23.39
C ALA A 217 -19.78 -8.08 -22.47
N ALA A 218 -20.95 -8.40 -21.87
CA ALA A 218 -21.10 -9.61 -21.08
C ALA A 218 -20.69 -10.86 -21.89
N GLY A 219 -19.84 -11.70 -21.30
CA GLY A 219 -19.22 -12.86 -21.92
C GLY A 219 -17.78 -12.63 -22.41
N SER A 220 -17.33 -11.37 -22.52
CA SER A 220 -15.97 -11.03 -22.94
C SER A 220 -15.10 -10.54 -21.77
N GLU A 221 -13.84 -10.98 -21.72
CA GLU A 221 -12.89 -10.59 -20.66
C GLU A 221 -12.38 -9.16 -20.82
N SER A 222 -12.16 -8.70 -22.06
CA SER A 222 -11.58 -7.40 -22.37
C SER A 222 -12.17 -6.80 -23.65
N ARG A 223 -11.96 -5.49 -23.85
CA ARG A 223 -12.42 -4.71 -25.00
C ARG A 223 -11.27 -4.34 -25.92
N CYS A 224 -10.12 -4.00 -25.35
CA CYS A 224 -8.87 -3.72 -26.04
C CYS A 224 -7.80 -4.71 -25.60
N GLN A 225 -7.11 -5.33 -26.56
CA GLN A 225 -5.99 -6.23 -26.30
C GLN A 225 -4.72 -5.75 -27.00
N LEU A 226 -3.62 -5.70 -26.26
CA LEU A 226 -2.26 -5.65 -26.80
C LEU A 226 -1.60 -7.00 -26.52
N ILE A 227 -1.26 -7.75 -27.56
CA ILE A 227 -0.67 -9.08 -27.42
C ILE A 227 0.71 -9.10 -28.07
N PHE A 228 1.73 -9.41 -27.27
CA PHE A 228 3.11 -9.52 -27.74
C PHE A 228 3.56 -10.98 -27.86
N ASN A 229 4.58 -11.21 -28.69
CA ASN A 229 5.31 -12.48 -28.74
C ASN A 229 6.30 -12.62 -27.55
N SER A 230 7.26 -13.54 -27.66
CA SER A 230 8.24 -13.82 -26.60
C SER A 230 9.25 -12.70 -26.31
N THR A 231 9.45 -11.74 -27.21
CA THR A 231 10.48 -10.68 -27.07
C THR A 231 9.99 -9.25 -27.29
N GLY A 232 8.75 -9.04 -27.77
CA GLY A 232 8.22 -7.71 -28.05
C GLY A 232 8.13 -6.80 -26.81
N THR A 233 8.38 -5.51 -27.03
CA THR A 233 8.42 -4.44 -26.02
C THR A 233 7.65 -3.18 -26.46
N ILE A 234 7.44 -2.24 -25.53
CA ILE A 234 6.83 -0.91 -25.67
C ILE A 234 7.85 0.11 -25.14
N ASN A 235 8.63 0.72 -26.03
CA ASN A 235 9.67 1.70 -25.67
C ASN A 235 9.40 3.03 -26.38
N ILE A 236 8.39 3.75 -25.89
CA ILE A 236 7.92 5.03 -26.43
C ILE A 236 7.84 6.07 -25.31
N PRO A 237 8.14 7.35 -25.58
CA PRO A 237 8.25 8.38 -24.54
C PRO A 237 6.96 8.58 -23.73
N THR A 238 5.80 8.48 -24.37
CA THR A 238 4.51 8.73 -23.72
C THR A 238 3.61 7.50 -23.77
N ILE A 239 3.21 7.01 -22.60
CA ILE A 239 2.26 5.90 -22.44
C ILE A 239 1.12 6.36 -21.55
N ARG A 240 -0.11 6.37 -22.09
CA ARG A 240 -1.33 6.73 -21.35
C ARG A 240 -2.43 5.74 -21.70
N MET A 241 -2.99 5.06 -20.71
CA MET A 241 -4.05 4.08 -20.91
C MET A 241 -5.18 4.34 -19.94
N TYR A 242 -6.40 4.44 -20.47
CA TYR A 242 -7.60 4.75 -19.74
C TYR A 242 -8.67 3.74 -20.09
N GLY A 243 -8.97 2.85 -19.17
CA GLY A 243 -10.05 1.88 -19.24
C GLY A 243 -11.12 2.17 -18.20
N TRP A 244 -12.34 1.74 -18.51
CA TRP A 244 -13.41 1.61 -17.52
C TRP A 244 -12.94 0.84 -16.27
N TYR A 245 -13.39 1.29 -15.10
CA TYR A 245 -13.17 0.63 -13.83
C TYR A 245 -14.48 0.62 -13.02
N PRO A 246 -14.62 -0.33 -12.08
CA PRO A 246 -15.77 -0.43 -11.18
C PRO A 246 -15.62 0.50 -9.96
N ASP A 247 -16.73 0.78 -9.29
CA ASP A 247 -16.75 1.63 -8.08
C ASP A 247 -15.96 1.02 -6.91
N LYS A 248 -15.85 -0.31 -6.87
CA LYS A 248 -15.13 -1.07 -5.83
C LYS A 248 -14.24 -2.13 -6.46
N GLU A 249 -13.05 -2.29 -5.88
CA GLU A 249 -12.05 -3.24 -6.37
C GLU A 249 -12.10 -4.60 -5.69
N PHE A 250 -12.63 -4.63 -4.46
CA PHE A 250 -12.74 -5.83 -3.67
C PHE A 250 -13.84 -5.71 -2.62
N THR A 251 -14.27 -6.86 -2.15
CA THR A 251 -15.17 -7.04 -1.01
C THR A 251 -14.83 -8.36 -0.32
N GLN A 252 -15.73 -8.88 0.50
CA GLN A 252 -15.60 -10.16 1.16
C GLN A 252 -16.75 -11.11 0.80
N LEU A 253 -16.55 -12.40 1.05
CA LEU A 253 -17.64 -13.37 1.10
C LEU A 253 -18.56 -13.10 2.30
N ASP A 254 -19.87 -13.19 2.05
CA ASP A 254 -20.94 -13.04 3.07
C ASP A 254 -21.34 -14.38 3.71
N ALA A 255 -20.91 -15.50 3.11
CA ALA A 255 -21.13 -16.83 3.65
C ALA A 255 -19.98 -17.77 3.23
N ASP A 256 -19.84 -18.87 3.95
CA ASP A 256 -18.97 -19.98 3.54
C ASP A 256 -19.45 -20.56 2.20
N ALA A 257 -18.51 -21.09 1.42
CA ALA A 257 -18.79 -21.79 0.17
C ALA A 257 -17.98 -23.09 0.10
N ASP A 258 -18.68 -24.20 -0.04
CA ASP A 258 -18.06 -25.53 0.01
C ASP A 258 -17.16 -25.82 -1.21
N LEU A 259 -16.32 -26.85 -1.06
CA LEU A 259 -15.60 -27.45 -2.17
C LEU A 259 -16.58 -27.85 -3.30
N ASN A 260 -16.22 -27.56 -4.55
CA ASN A 260 -17.02 -27.73 -5.77
C ASN A 260 -18.24 -26.81 -5.89
N ALA A 261 -18.51 -25.92 -4.92
CA ALA A 261 -19.58 -24.94 -5.08
C ALA A 261 -19.30 -24.05 -6.29
N THR A 262 -20.33 -23.78 -7.09
CA THR A 262 -20.29 -22.85 -8.22
C THR A 262 -20.93 -21.51 -7.88
N GLN A 263 -21.47 -21.35 -6.68
CA GLN A 263 -22.08 -20.11 -6.22
C GLN A 263 -21.38 -19.60 -4.97
N ILE A 264 -21.15 -18.30 -4.94
CA ILE A 264 -20.66 -17.55 -3.80
C ILE A 264 -21.53 -16.30 -3.60
N VAL A 265 -21.60 -15.80 -2.37
CA VAL A 265 -22.35 -14.58 -2.05
C VAL A 265 -21.37 -13.54 -1.53
N LEU A 266 -21.42 -12.34 -2.12
CA LEU A 266 -20.56 -11.22 -1.74
C LEU A 266 -21.25 -10.33 -0.71
N LYS A 267 -20.48 -9.73 0.19
CA LYS A 267 -21.00 -8.75 1.15
C LYS A 267 -21.48 -7.47 0.49
N GLU A 268 -20.77 -7.03 -0.55
CA GLU A 268 -21.03 -5.80 -1.27
C GLU A 268 -21.08 -6.05 -2.76
N ASP A 269 -21.78 -5.17 -3.48
CA ASP A 269 -21.84 -5.22 -4.93
C ASP A 269 -20.49 -4.82 -5.54
N LEU A 270 -19.93 -5.68 -6.40
CA LEU A 270 -18.74 -5.40 -7.21
C LEU A 270 -19.09 -5.02 -8.66
N GLY A 271 -20.38 -4.93 -8.99
CA GLY A 271 -20.87 -4.59 -10.31
C GLY A 271 -20.46 -5.59 -11.39
N LEU A 272 -20.31 -6.88 -11.05
CA LEU A 272 -19.78 -7.93 -11.94
C LEU A 272 -20.73 -8.26 -13.11
N GLN A 273 -20.20 -8.89 -14.15
CA GLN A 273 -20.98 -9.46 -15.25
C GLN A 273 -20.39 -10.79 -15.72
N ALA A 274 -21.13 -11.53 -16.56
CA ALA A 274 -20.60 -12.73 -17.19
C ALA A 274 -19.30 -12.42 -17.97
N GLY A 275 -18.31 -13.30 -17.90
CA GLY A 275 -17.01 -13.12 -18.55
C GLY A 275 -15.96 -12.41 -17.68
N ASP A 276 -16.38 -11.71 -16.62
CA ASP A 276 -15.44 -11.11 -15.67
C ASP A 276 -14.59 -12.17 -14.98
N LYS A 277 -13.38 -11.77 -14.58
CA LYS A 277 -12.47 -12.60 -13.79
C LYS A 277 -12.38 -12.02 -12.40
N ILE A 278 -12.31 -12.89 -11.39
CA ILE A 278 -12.18 -12.50 -9.98
C ILE A 278 -11.13 -13.36 -9.27
N GLY A 279 -10.44 -12.76 -8.31
CA GLY A 279 -9.62 -13.45 -7.32
C GLY A 279 -10.42 -13.73 -6.06
N ILE A 280 -10.30 -14.94 -5.49
CA ILE A 280 -10.97 -15.36 -4.27
C ILE A 280 -9.93 -15.95 -3.32
N GLY A 281 -9.72 -15.29 -2.18
CA GLY A 281 -8.90 -15.79 -1.08
C GLY A 281 -9.47 -17.08 -0.48
N CYS A 282 -8.72 -17.71 0.43
CA CYS A 282 -9.11 -18.98 1.05
C CYS A 282 -8.73 -19.00 2.53
N GLY A 283 -9.75 -19.04 3.38
CA GLY A 283 -9.70 -19.03 4.83
C GLY A 283 -8.93 -20.20 5.43
N THR A 284 -8.92 -21.34 4.73
CA THR A 284 -8.38 -22.61 5.24
C THR A 284 -6.96 -22.91 4.77
N VAL A 285 -6.34 -22.02 3.99
CA VAL A 285 -4.99 -22.20 3.44
C VAL A 285 -4.13 -21.03 3.87
N ASN A 286 -2.96 -21.31 4.45
CA ASN A 286 -1.96 -20.29 4.72
C ASN A 286 -0.93 -20.25 3.60
N GLY A 287 -0.42 -19.07 3.29
CA GLY A 287 0.49 -18.89 2.17
C GLY A 287 -0.21 -18.97 0.82
N GLN A 288 0.59 -19.11 -0.24
CA GLN A 288 0.06 -19.18 -1.60
C GLN A 288 -0.95 -20.32 -1.81
N LEU A 289 -2.00 -20.05 -2.58
CA LEU A 289 -2.95 -21.07 -2.99
C LEU A 289 -2.29 -22.07 -3.95
N THR A 290 -2.38 -23.35 -3.61
CA THR A 290 -1.79 -24.45 -4.39
C THR A 290 -2.78 -25.09 -5.37
N GLU A 291 -4.07 -24.78 -5.26
CA GLU A 291 -5.09 -25.23 -6.20
C GLU A 291 -4.77 -24.75 -7.63
N THR A 292 -5.16 -25.50 -8.66
CA THR A 292 -4.85 -25.16 -10.07
C THR A 292 -5.38 -23.79 -10.48
N ALA A 293 -6.57 -23.43 -9.99
CA ALA A 293 -7.17 -22.11 -10.23
C ALA A 293 -6.40 -20.98 -9.55
N LYS A 294 -5.64 -21.28 -8.47
CA LYS A 294 -4.89 -20.32 -7.65
C LYS A 294 -5.75 -19.13 -7.20
N GLY A 295 -6.99 -19.40 -6.83
CA GLY A 295 -7.99 -18.39 -6.47
C GLY A 295 -8.57 -17.60 -7.65
N TYR A 296 -8.22 -17.89 -8.90
CA TYR A 296 -8.63 -17.11 -10.06
C TYR A 296 -9.76 -17.80 -10.84
N TYR A 297 -10.96 -17.21 -10.81
CA TYR A 297 -12.19 -17.78 -11.36
C TYR A 297 -12.86 -16.86 -12.37
N THR A 298 -13.72 -17.43 -13.21
CA THR A 298 -14.52 -16.68 -14.20
C THR A 298 -15.97 -16.64 -13.78
N VAL A 299 -16.58 -15.47 -13.89
CA VAL A 299 -18.00 -15.25 -13.62
C VAL A 299 -18.81 -15.76 -14.82
N SER A 300 -19.74 -16.69 -14.56
CA SER A 300 -20.74 -17.14 -15.51
C SER A 300 -21.98 -16.25 -15.50
N SER A 301 -22.41 -15.79 -14.33
CA SER A 301 -23.50 -14.82 -14.16
C SER A 301 -23.40 -14.14 -12.80
N TYR A 302 -24.07 -12.99 -12.67
CA TYR A 302 -24.11 -12.21 -11.45
C TYR A 302 -25.51 -11.64 -11.21
N ASN A 303 -25.98 -11.70 -9.97
CA ASN A 303 -27.22 -11.05 -9.53
C ASN A 303 -26.85 -9.98 -8.50
N ALA A 304 -27.02 -8.71 -8.86
CA ALA A 304 -26.63 -7.57 -8.03
C ALA A 304 -27.50 -7.40 -6.76
N GLU A 305 -28.79 -7.74 -6.83
CA GLU A 305 -29.71 -7.62 -5.68
C GLU A 305 -29.33 -8.57 -4.54
N THR A 306 -28.96 -9.80 -4.90
CA THR A 306 -28.56 -10.86 -3.95
C THR A 306 -27.05 -10.99 -3.81
N LYS A 307 -26.28 -10.21 -4.59
CA LYS A 307 -24.81 -10.26 -4.66
C LYS A 307 -24.26 -11.66 -4.90
N THR A 308 -25.04 -12.50 -5.58
CA THR A 308 -24.70 -13.89 -5.85
C THR A 308 -23.95 -14.00 -7.16
N VAL A 309 -22.75 -14.56 -7.10
CA VAL A 309 -21.89 -14.83 -8.26
C VAL A 309 -21.99 -16.31 -8.59
N THR A 310 -22.29 -16.65 -9.84
CA THR A 310 -22.15 -18.01 -10.36
C THR A 310 -20.84 -18.12 -11.14
N LEU A 311 -19.99 -19.07 -10.78
CA LEU A 311 -18.69 -19.34 -11.41
C LEU A 311 -18.83 -20.33 -12.56
N THR A 312 -17.94 -20.23 -13.56
CA THR A 312 -17.90 -21.20 -14.67
C THR A 312 -17.33 -22.57 -14.28
N ALA A 313 -16.64 -22.64 -13.14
CA ALA A 313 -16.08 -23.86 -12.57
C ALA A 313 -16.31 -23.86 -11.05
N GLY A 314 -16.47 -25.05 -10.47
CA GLY A 314 -16.60 -25.21 -9.02
C GLY A 314 -15.30 -24.83 -8.29
N LEU A 315 -15.44 -24.32 -7.07
CA LEU A 315 -14.31 -24.02 -6.19
C LEU A 315 -13.44 -25.27 -5.96
N GLN A 316 -12.12 -25.13 -6.03
CA GLN A 316 -11.18 -26.26 -5.82
C GLN A 316 -10.79 -26.45 -4.36
N THR A 317 -11.11 -25.48 -3.51
CA THR A 317 -10.98 -25.52 -2.05
C THR A 317 -12.18 -24.78 -1.45
N ALA A 318 -12.69 -25.23 -0.31
CA ALA A 318 -13.74 -24.50 0.40
C ALA A 318 -13.28 -23.08 0.76
N ARG A 319 -14.21 -22.12 0.77
CA ARG A 319 -13.99 -20.73 1.12
C ARG A 319 -14.79 -20.37 2.36
N LEU A 320 -14.24 -19.50 3.19
CA LEU A 320 -14.89 -19.07 4.42
C LEU A 320 -15.47 -17.67 4.24
N ILE A 321 -16.53 -17.39 5.00
CA ILE A 321 -17.02 -16.04 5.22
C ILE A 321 -15.84 -15.10 5.57
N ASN A 322 -15.90 -13.86 5.10
CA ASN A 322 -14.83 -12.87 5.24
C ASN A 322 -13.56 -13.15 4.42
N ASP A 323 -13.52 -14.18 3.56
CA ASP A 323 -12.48 -14.26 2.53
C ASP A 323 -12.65 -13.14 1.51
N TYR A 324 -11.53 -12.54 1.11
CA TYR A 324 -11.54 -11.41 0.19
C TYR A 324 -11.77 -11.88 -1.24
N VAL A 325 -12.59 -11.10 -1.96
CA VAL A 325 -12.85 -11.25 -3.39
C VAL A 325 -12.44 -9.95 -4.07
N CYS A 326 -11.62 -10.02 -5.12
CA CYS A 326 -11.20 -8.84 -5.88
C CYS A 326 -11.36 -9.02 -7.38
N ILE A 327 -11.44 -7.91 -8.10
CA ILE A 327 -11.63 -7.89 -9.55
C ILE A 327 -10.32 -8.22 -10.24
N GLY A 328 -10.40 -9.07 -11.26
CA GLY A 328 -9.25 -9.59 -11.99
C GLY A 328 -9.25 -9.30 -13.49
N SER A 329 -10.39 -8.93 -14.09
CA SER A 329 -10.50 -8.51 -15.49
C SER A 329 -10.52 -7.00 -15.62
N ARG A 330 -10.03 -6.49 -16.75
CA ARG A 330 -10.05 -5.07 -17.12
C ARG A 330 -10.33 -4.89 -18.61
N PRO A 331 -10.91 -3.75 -19.03
CA PRO A 331 -11.22 -3.50 -20.44
C PRO A 331 -9.97 -3.46 -21.33
N ILE A 332 -8.83 -2.99 -20.80
CA ILE A 332 -7.54 -3.02 -21.50
C ILE A 332 -6.74 -4.19 -20.97
N LYS A 333 -6.29 -5.09 -21.85
CA LYS A 333 -5.43 -6.22 -21.50
C LYS A 333 -4.13 -6.14 -22.26
N ILE A 334 -3.01 -6.06 -21.54
CA ILE A 334 -1.67 -6.22 -22.09
C ILE A 334 -1.22 -7.63 -21.75
N SER A 335 -0.93 -8.41 -22.78
CA SER A 335 -0.61 -9.83 -22.63
C SER A 335 0.52 -10.31 -23.53
N ARG A 336 1.06 -11.48 -23.20
CA ARG A 336 2.10 -12.14 -23.97
C ARG A 336 1.75 -13.58 -24.24
N THR A 337 1.98 -14.02 -25.47
CA THR A 337 1.76 -15.43 -25.86
C THR A 337 2.79 -16.37 -25.23
N SER A 338 4.00 -15.87 -24.96
CA SER A 338 5.09 -16.62 -24.33
C SER A 338 6.19 -15.67 -23.81
N GLY A 339 7.21 -16.23 -23.14
CA GLY A 339 8.36 -15.47 -22.63
C GLY A 339 8.10 -14.74 -21.30
N THR A 340 9.15 -14.12 -20.77
CA THR A 340 9.11 -13.44 -19.46
C THR A 340 9.79 -12.06 -19.47
N VAL A 341 10.07 -11.53 -20.66
CA VAL A 341 10.65 -10.19 -20.83
C VAL A 341 9.59 -9.17 -20.45
N GLU A 342 10.01 -8.12 -19.74
CA GLU A 342 9.19 -6.97 -19.41
C GLU A 342 8.73 -6.20 -20.66
N TYR A 343 7.57 -5.54 -20.59
CA TYR A 343 7.07 -4.74 -21.71
C TYR A 343 7.93 -3.51 -21.95
N ILE A 344 8.40 -2.85 -20.90
CA ILE A 344 9.18 -1.63 -20.97
C ILE A 344 10.58 -1.95 -20.47
N THR A 345 11.55 -1.86 -21.40
CA THR A 345 12.96 -2.19 -21.14
C THR A 345 13.84 -0.95 -20.98
N THR A 346 13.32 0.22 -21.33
CA THR A 346 13.98 1.52 -21.19
C THR A 346 13.35 2.34 -20.08
N LYS A 347 14.06 3.32 -19.50
CA LYS A 347 13.44 4.26 -18.56
C LYS A 347 12.41 5.11 -19.31
N ILE A 348 11.16 5.07 -18.85
CA ILE A 348 10.06 5.89 -19.35
C ILE A 348 9.37 6.45 -18.11
N ASP A 349 9.34 7.76 -17.98
CA ASP A 349 8.75 8.45 -16.83
C ASP A 349 7.30 8.88 -17.12
N ASN A 350 6.57 9.25 -16.08
CA ASN A 350 5.21 9.79 -16.16
C ASN A 350 4.21 8.81 -16.82
N ILE A 351 4.37 7.50 -16.68
CA ILE A 351 3.41 6.52 -17.23
C ILE A 351 2.07 6.66 -16.49
N VAL A 352 0.94 6.61 -17.21
CA VAL A 352 -0.39 6.58 -16.60
C VAL A 352 -1.16 5.36 -17.10
N LEU A 353 -1.54 4.49 -16.17
CA LEU A 353 -2.37 3.32 -16.41
C LEU A 353 -3.59 3.35 -15.50
N ILE A 354 -4.77 3.37 -16.10
CA ILE A 354 -6.05 3.31 -15.41
C ILE A 354 -6.89 2.20 -16.04
N GLY A 355 -7.42 1.26 -15.25
CA GLY A 355 -8.29 0.21 -15.79
C GLY A 355 -7.56 -0.77 -16.73
N VAL A 356 -6.31 -1.14 -16.40
CA VAL A 356 -5.45 -2.00 -17.23
C VAL A 356 -5.13 -3.32 -16.52
N LEU A 357 -5.33 -4.44 -17.22
CA LEU A 357 -4.88 -5.77 -16.83
C LEU A 357 -3.52 -6.05 -17.48
N ILE A 358 -2.55 -6.42 -16.66
CA ILE A 358 -1.18 -6.75 -17.07
C ILE A 358 -0.89 -8.18 -16.64
N ASP A 359 -0.54 -9.07 -17.57
CA ASP A 359 -0.32 -10.50 -17.30
C ASP A 359 1.14 -10.88 -17.02
N THR A 360 2.06 -9.92 -17.17
CA THR A 360 3.50 -10.08 -16.94
C THR A 360 4.08 -8.80 -16.33
N TYR A 361 5.41 -8.61 -16.35
CA TYR A 361 6.06 -7.38 -15.91
C TYR A 361 5.83 -6.25 -16.93
N LEU A 362 5.26 -5.11 -16.49
CA LEU A 362 5.34 -3.87 -17.24
C LEU A 362 6.79 -3.40 -17.30
N VAL A 363 7.44 -3.30 -16.13
CA VAL A 363 8.82 -2.83 -15.98
C VAL A 363 9.55 -3.75 -15.00
N ARG A 364 10.80 -4.12 -15.28
CA ARG A 364 11.61 -4.88 -14.33
C ARG A 364 13.09 -4.46 -14.35
N TYR A 365 13.47 -3.59 -13.44
CA TYR A 365 14.89 -3.27 -13.24
C TYR A 365 15.53 -4.19 -12.20
N SER A 366 16.48 -5.01 -12.67
CA SER A 366 17.24 -5.93 -11.81
C SER A 366 18.28 -5.20 -10.94
N ALA A 367 18.81 -4.07 -11.43
CA ALA A 367 19.82 -3.27 -10.74
C ALA A 367 19.27 -2.53 -9.51
N LEU A 368 20.13 -2.35 -8.50
CA LEU A 368 19.88 -1.50 -7.33
C LEU A 368 20.11 0.00 -7.62
N ALA A 369 20.56 0.34 -8.83
CA ALA A 369 20.75 1.72 -9.23
C ALA A 369 19.39 2.38 -9.46
N THR A 370 19.00 3.29 -8.56
CA THR A 370 17.74 4.04 -8.68
C THR A 370 17.68 4.94 -9.91
N SER A 371 18.82 5.27 -10.52
CA SER A 371 18.91 6.14 -11.71
C SER A 371 18.22 5.56 -12.95
N VAL A 372 17.98 4.26 -13.01
CA VAL A 372 17.27 3.61 -14.13
C VAL A 372 15.80 3.38 -13.85
N TYR A 373 15.30 3.72 -12.66
CA TYR A 373 13.90 3.51 -12.30
C TYR A 373 13.01 4.54 -12.96
N THR A 374 11.80 4.09 -13.29
CA THR A 374 10.73 4.92 -13.83
C THR A 374 10.16 5.79 -12.73
N GLU A 375 10.01 7.08 -13.03
CA GLU A 375 9.52 8.09 -12.09
C GLU A 375 8.08 8.51 -12.42
N ASN A 376 7.38 9.05 -11.41
CA ASN A 376 6.08 9.71 -11.57
C ASN A 376 5.00 8.84 -12.25
N THR A 377 5.04 7.52 -12.03
CA THR A 377 4.07 6.61 -12.62
C THR A 377 2.80 6.55 -11.80
N ILE A 378 1.66 6.61 -12.48
CA ILE A 378 0.33 6.45 -11.89
C ILE A 378 -0.25 5.13 -12.38
N ILE A 379 -0.50 4.22 -11.45
CA ILE A 379 -1.19 2.96 -11.67
C ILE A 379 -2.42 3.00 -10.78
N ASN A 380 -3.61 3.11 -11.38
CA ASN A 380 -4.86 3.19 -10.66
C ASN A 380 -5.88 2.20 -11.23
N HIS A 381 -6.70 1.57 -10.40
CA HIS A 381 -7.72 0.62 -10.86
C HIS A 381 -7.17 -0.46 -11.82
N CYS A 382 -5.91 -0.87 -11.61
CA CYS A 382 -5.25 -1.84 -12.48
C CYS A 382 -5.33 -3.24 -11.88
N THR A 383 -5.00 -4.23 -12.70
CA THR A 383 -4.86 -5.61 -12.23
C THR A 383 -3.53 -6.17 -12.70
N SER A 384 -2.81 -6.83 -11.80
CA SER A 384 -1.76 -7.77 -12.16
C SER A 384 -2.27 -9.20 -12.08
N SER A 385 -2.06 -9.95 -13.17
CA SER A 385 -2.23 -11.40 -13.17
C SER A 385 -0.87 -12.06 -13.42
N ASN A 386 -0.56 -13.15 -12.72
CA ASN A 386 0.71 -13.89 -12.78
C ASN A 386 1.97 -13.13 -12.28
N LYS A 387 2.36 -11.99 -12.86
CA LYS A 387 3.57 -11.26 -12.46
C LYS A 387 3.23 -9.89 -11.87
N SER A 388 4.26 -9.20 -11.38
CA SER A 388 4.10 -7.86 -10.83
C SER A 388 3.88 -6.86 -11.93
N ILE A 389 3.09 -5.82 -11.66
CA ILE A 389 2.98 -4.66 -12.56
C ILE A 389 4.38 -4.12 -12.83
N GLY A 390 5.18 -3.88 -11.80
CA GLY A 390 6.58 -3.60 -12.06
C GLY A 390 7.49 -3.60 -10.84
N ILE A 391 8.79 -3.53 -11.15
CA ILE A 391 9.88 -3.44 -10.20
C ILE A 391 10.77 -2.26 -10.54
N GLY A 392 10.91 -1.32 -9.61
CA GLY A 392 11.74 -0.12 -9.77
C GLY A 392 10.95 1.11 -10.20
N PHE A 393 10.10 1.59 -9.29
CA PHE A 393 9.36 2.85 -9.43
C PHE A 393 9.81 3.86 -8.36
N ILE A 394 9.81 5.14 -8.69
CA ILE A 394 10.12 6.24 -7.76
C ILE A 394 9.03 7.31 -7.88
N ASN A 395 8.69 7.99 -6.78
CA ASN A 395 7.71 9.10 -6.76
C ASN A 395 6.38 8.72 -7.46
N SER A 396 5.96 7.47 -7.31
CA SER A 396 4.85 6.89 -8.05
C SER A 396 3.64 6.65 -7.15
N GLN A 397 2.50 6.39 -7.76
CA GLN A 397 1.23 6.14 -7.07
C GLN A 397 0.62 4.84 -7.60
N ILE A 398 0.35 3.92 -6.68
CA ILE A 398 -0.27 2.62 -6.97
C ILE A 398 -1.53 2.54 -6.11
N LEU A 399 -2.67 2.79 -6.74
CA LEU A 399 -3.94 3.03 -6.06
C LEU A 399 -4.97 2.01 -6.56
N ASN A 400 -5.87 1.55 -5.68
CA ASN A 400 -7.04 0.75 -6.06
C ASN A 400 -6.67 -0.44 -6.96
N THR A 401 -5.53 -1.07 -6.72
CA THR A 401 -4.96 -2.04 -7.66
C THR A 401 -5.08 -3.45 -7.09
N THR A 402 -5.47 -4.38 -7.95
CA THR A 402 -5.69 -5.78 -7.58
C THR A 402 -4.56 -6.66 -8.10
N ARG A 403 -4.25 -7.72 -7.36
CA ARG A 403 -3.42 -8.82 -7.83
C ARG A 403 -4.10 -10.15 -7.61
N VAL A 404 -4.06 -10.97 -8.65
CA VAL A 404 -4.64 -12.31 -8.69
C VAL A 404 -3.67 -13.31 -9.32
N GLY A 405 -3.75 -14.58 -8.88
CA GLY A 405 -2.98 -15.69 -9.44
C GLY A 405 -1.64 -15.98 -8.74
N GLY A 406 -1.41 -17.27 -8.46
CA GLY A 406 -0.28 -17.81 -7.68
C GLY A 406 1.05 -17.96 -8.43
N ALA A 407 1.62 -16.87 -8.91
CA ALA A 407 3.04 -16.84 -9.28
C ALA A 407 3.89 -16.06 -8.28
N SER A 408 5.22 -16.21 -8.37
CA SER A 408 6.21 -15.63 -7.45
C SER A 408 6.41 -14.14 -7.65
N SER A 409 5.37 -13.35 -7.38
CA SER A 409 5.33 -11.92 -7.69
C SER A 409 4.48 -11.16 -6.67
N SER A 410 4.72 -9.85 -6.58
CA SER A 410 3.92 -8.86 -5.86
C SER A 410 3.05 -8.03 -6.80
N ILE A 411 2.17 -7.17 -6.28
CA ILE A 411 1.52 -6.12 -7.10
C ILE A 411 2.64 -5.29 -7.75
N CYS A 412 3.60 -4.89 -6.92
CA CYS A 412 4.77 -4.15 -7.32
C CYS A 412 5.94 -4.39 -6.34
N GLY A 413 7.17 -4.12 -6.78
CA GLY A 413 8.35 -4.30 -5.95
C GLY A 413 9.41 -3.21 -6.10
N LYS A 414 10.27 -3.06 -5.09
CA LYS A 414 11.32 -2.03 -5.06
C LYS A 414 10.79 -0.63 -5.43
N ILE A 415 9.71 -0.23 -4.77
CA ILE A 415 9.07 1.07 -5.01
C ILE A 415 9.59 2.10 -3.99
N PHE A 416 10.16 3.22 -4.40
CA PHE A 416 10.77 4.22 -3.49
C PHE A 416 9.98 5.53 -3.48
N SER A 417 9.91 6.20 -2.33
CA SER A 417 9.26 7.51 -2.17
C SER A 417 7.87 7.58 -2.81
N SER A 418 7.09 6.50 -2.70
CA SER A 418 5.82 6.35 -3.43
C SER A 418 4.68 6.00 -2.48
N ILE A 419 3.46 6.10 -2.99
CA ILE A 419 2.23 5.79 -2.27
C ILE A 419 1.64 4.51 -2.85
N ILE A 420 1.29 3.58 -1.98
CA ILE A 420 0.55 2.37 -2.33
C ILE A 420 -0.68 2.33 -1.42
N ASP A 421 -1.86 2.44 -2.00
CA ASP A 421 -3.08 2.70 -1.24
C ASP A 421 -4.28 1.90 -1.75
N ASN A 422 -5.11 1.42 -0.83
CA ASN A 422 -6.34 0.69 -1.13
C ASN A 422 -6.15 -0.47 -2.14
N CYS A 423 -5.03 -1.18 -2.04
CA CYS A 423 -4.67 -2.27 -2.95
C CYS A 423 -4.94 -3.64 -2.31
N VAL A 424 -5.23 -4.66 -3.13
CA VAL A 424 -5.51 -6.02 -2.66
C VAL A 424 -4.68 -7.05 -3.40
N SER A 425 -4.04 -7.94 -2.66
CA SER A 425 -3.24 -9.05 -3.18
C SER A 425 -3.82 -10.37 -2.71
N ILE A 426 -4.19 -11.24 -3.65
CA ILE A 426 -4.62 -12.60 -3.37
C ILE A 426 -3.63 -13.59 -3.99
N SER A 427 -3.16 -14.56 -3.19
CA SER A 427 -2.32 -15.66 -3.65
C SER A 427 -0.98 -15.23 -4.27
N GLY A 428 -0.12 -14.51 -3.54
CA GLY A 428 1.20 -14.04 -4.04
C GLY A 428 2.39 -14.43 -3.18
N VAL A 429 3.62 -14.37 -3.69
CA VAL A 429 4.79 -14.65 -2.81
C VAL A 429 4.99 -13.45 -1.89
N LEU A 430 5.26 -12.29 -2.47
CA LEU A 430 5.26 -11.00 -1.78
C LEU A 430 3.97 -10.28 -2.19
N PRO A 431 3.20 -9.64 -1.31
CA PRO A 431 2.01 -8.93 -1.73
C PRO A 431 2.36 -7.56 -2.32
N ILE A 432 3.12 -6.77 -1.59
CA ILE A 432 3.51 -5.39 -1.91
C ILE A 432 4.93 -5.16 -1.38
N SER A 433 5.84 -4.61 -2.19
CA SER A 433 7.20 -4.30 -1.75
C SER A 433 7.58 -2.85 -2.04
N GLY A 434 7.40 -2.01 -1.03
CA GLY A 434 7.97 -0.68 -0.92
C GLY A 434 9.43 -0.75 -0.47
N GLY A 435 10.30 -0.02 -1.15
CA GLY A 435 11.63 0.37 -0.67
C GLY A 435 11.57 1.56 0.29
N PHE A 436 12.68 2.29 0.38
CA PHE A 436 12.82 3.44 1.29
C PHE A 436 11.80 4.54 0.97
N ASN A 437 11.30 5.20 2.02
CA ASN A 437 10.35 6.33 1.98
C ASN A 437 8.97 6.06 1.38
N SER A 438 8.63 4.81 1.07
CA SER A 438 7.29 4.47 0.60
C SER A 438 6.30 4.28 1.75
N ILE A 439 5.04 4.62 1.46
CA ILE A 439 3.90 4.48 2.38
C ILE A 439 2.93 3.47 1.78
N ILE A 440 2.55 2.48 2.57
CA ILE A 440 1.53 1.48 2.23
C ILE A 440 0.35 1.69 3.18
N THR A 441 -0.84 2.00 2.66
CA THR A 441 -2.05 2.30 3.44
C THR A 441 -3.24 1.50 2.96
N ASP A 442 -4.09 1.09 3.90
CA ASP A 442 -5.43 0.54 3.61
C ASP A 442 -5.41 -0.66 2.63
N CYS A 443 -4.30 -1.42 2.61
CA CYS A 443 -4.10 -2.55 1.71
C CYS A 443 -4.45 -3.89 2.36
N ILE A 444 -4.87 -4.85 1.54
CA ILE A 444 -5.19 -6.22 1.96
C ILE A 444 -4.26 -7.22 1.28
N CYS A 445 -3.76 -8.16 2.07
CA CYS A 445 -2.98 -9.29 1.60
C CYS A 445 -3.62 -10.57 2.14
N GLN A 446 -4.11 -11.44 1.27
CA GLN A 446 -4.64 -12.75 1.65
C GLN A 446 -3.95 -13.88 0.90
N ASN A 447 -3.57 -14.94 1.62
CA ASN A 447 -2.90 -16.11 1.05
C ASN A 447 -1.56 -15.74 0.38
N ASN A 448 -0.80 -14.85 1.00
CA ASN A 448 0.54 -14.53 0.52
C ASN A 448 1.59 -15.29 1.32
N ASP A 449 2.73 -15.63 0.70
CA ASP A 449 3.81 -16.25 1.46
C ASP A 449 4.39 -15.28 2.49
N ASP A 450 4.50 -14.01 2.14
CA ASP A 450 5.11 -12.97 2.97
C ASP A 450 4.15 -11.82 3.29
N THR A 451 4.50 -11.02 4.30
CA THR A 451 3.88 -9.71 4.56
C THR A 451 4.31 -8.68 3.51
N ALA A 452 3.56 -7.58 3.42
CA ALA A 452 4.03 -6.42 2.67
C ALA A 452 5.33 -5.88 3.31
N THR A 453 6.24 -5.40 2.47
CA THR A 453 7.51 -4.82 2.91
C THR A 453 7.52 -3.34 2.57
N GLY A 454 8.06 -2.49 3.44
CA GLY A 454 8.10 -1.03 3.26
C GLY A 454 8.37 -0.32 4.56
N MET A 455 8.84 0.93 4.54
CA MET A 455 9.18 1.59 5.81
C MET A 455 7.95 1.91 6.68
N ASN A 456 6.83 2.28 6.07
CA ASN A 456 5.62 2.69 6.78
C ASN A 456 4.40 1.99 6.20
N ILE A 457 3.80 1.10 6.98
CA ILE A 457 2.64 0.30 6.63
C ILE A 457 1.52 0.62 7.62
N LYS A 458 0.35 1.05 7.16
CA LYS A 458 -0.72 1.54 8.03
C LYS A 458 -2.08 1.00 7.62
N ASN A 459 -2.91 0.65 8.60
CA ASN A 459 -4.30 0.21 8.38
C ASN A 459 -4.43 -0.99 7.42
N CYS A 460 -3.38 -1.80 7.29
CA CYS A 460 -3.37 -2.94 6.37
C CYS A 460 -3.86 -4.22 7.05
N ILE A 461 -4.43 -5.12 6.25
CA ILE A 461 -4.89 -6.44 6.70
C ILE A 461 -4.05 -7.52 6.06
N PHE A 462 -3.52 -8.41 6.89
CA PHE A 462 -2.67 -9.53 6.52
C PHE A 462 -3.31 -10.83 6.99
N LYS A 463 -4.02 -11.51 6.08
CA LYS A 463 -4.80 -12.70 6.39
C LYS A 463 -4.16 -13.95 5.75
N ASN A 464 -4.02 -15.01 6.52
CA ASN A 464 -3.56 -16.32 6.03
C ASN A 464 -2.20 -16.27 5.34
N LEU A 465 -1.26 -15.54 5.93
CA LEU A 465 0.10 -15.47 5.42
C LEU A 465 0.88 -16.75 5.73
N LYS A 466 1.89 -17.09 4.93
CA LYS A 466 2.84 -18.15 5.31
C LYS A 466 3.85 -17.67 6.35
N MET A 467 4.18 -16.38 6.36
CA MET A 467 5.00 -15.76 7.39
C MET A 467 4.84 -14.24 7.43
N ILE A 468 5.22 -13.68 8.59
CA ILE A 468 5.53 -12.26 8.74
C ILE A 468 7.04 -12.10 8.52
N SER A 469 7.42 -11.66 7.31
CA SER A 469 8.80 -11.38 6.95
C SER A 469 9.01 -9.89 6.71
N ASP A 470 10.19 -9.42 7.11
CA ASP A 470 10.63 -8.07 6.80
C ASP A 470 11.98 -8.16 6.10
N SER A 471 12.03 -7.69 4.86
CA SER A 471 13.25 -7.64 4.06
C SER A 471 14.04 -6.35 4.29
N TYR A 472 13.45 -5.36 4.96
CA TYR A 472 14.08 -4.08 5.21
C TYR A 472 14.28 -3.87 6.71
N ASN A 473 15.46 -3.42 7.12
CA ASN A 473 15.65 -3.05 8.52
C ASN A 473 14.71 -1.89 8.87
N LYS A 474 13.86 -2.08 9.90
CA LYS A 474 12.98 -1.06 10.52
C LYS A 474 11.63 -0.81 9.84
N THR A 475 10.96 -1.80 9.25
CA THR A 475 9.56 -1.62 8.85
C THR A 475 8.70 -1.27 10.06
N ARG A 476 7.80 -0.29 9.89
CA ARG A 476 6.81 0.09 10.89
C ARG A 476 5.40 -0.26 10.42
N TYR A 477 4.74 -1.15 11.14
CA TYR A 477 3.33 -1.47 11.00
C TYR A 477 2.53 -0.67 12.02
N LYS A 478 1.47 0.02 11.59
CA LYS A 478 0.61 0.80 12.48
C LYS A 478 -0.86 0.53 12.20
N ASN A 479 -1.64 0.20 13.23
CA ASN A 479 -3.06 -0.14 13.12
C ASN A 479 -3.33 -1.27 12.11
N CYS A 480 -2.39 -2.21 11.96
CA CYS A 480 -2.55 -3.33 11.04
C CYS A 480 -3.15 -4.55 11.74
N GLU A 481 -3.82 -5.40 10.97
CA GLU A 481 -4.35 -6.69 11.44
C GLU A 481 -3.55 -7.84 10.84
N PHE A 482 -3.19 -8.83 11.67
CA PHE A 482 -2.56 -10.08 11.27
C PHE A 482 -3.40 -11.27 11.73
N SER A 483 -4.00 -11.99 10.78
CA SER A 483 -4.84 -13.16 11.06
C SER A 483 -4.27 -14.43 10.43
N SER A 484 -4.29 -15.53 11.19
CA SER A 484 -4.03 -16.89 10.68
C SER A 484 -2.71 -17.05 9.92
N ALA A 485 -1.63 -16.39 10.34
CA ALA A 485 -0.32 -16.59 9.73
C ALA A 485 0.27 -17.95 10.15
N GLU A 486 0.63 -18.80 9.18
CA GLU A 486 1.44 -19.98 9.49
C GLU A 486 2.81 -19.52 10.02
N THR A 487 3.37 -20.27 10.95
CA THR A 487 4.78 -20.13 11.29
C THR A 487 5.52 -21.28 10.64
N ILE A 488 6.37 -20.92 9.69
CA ILE A 488 7.12 -21.83 8.84
C ILE A 488 7.93 -22.81 9.69
N THR A 489 7.93 -24.04 9.19
CA THR A 489 9.09 -24.94 9.16
C THR A 489 10.41 -24.18 9.31
N GLU A 490 11.28 -24.69 10.18
CA GLU A 490 12.59 -24.12 10.53
C GLU A 490 13.24 -23.41 9.34
N PRO A 491 13.47 -22.08 9.38
CA PRO A 491 14.15 -21.41 8.28
C PRO A 491 15.54 -22.04 8.17
N THR A 492 15.76 -22.79 7.09
CA THR A 492 17.03 -23.44 6.79
C THR A 492 18.10 -22.44 6.41
N SER A 493 17.74 -21.15 6.28
CA SER A 493 18.66 -20.05 5.98
C SER A 493 18.60 -18.96 7.05
N THR A 494 19.79 -18.54 7.50
CA THR A 494 20.08 -17.51 8.50
C THR A 494 19.70 -16.08 8.09
N ASN A 495 18.94 -15.88 7.01
CA ASN A 495 18.89 -14.60 6.28
C ASN A 495 17.61 -13.76 6.51
N TYR A 496 16.66 -14.21 7.31
CA TYR A 496 15.41 -13.46 7.55
C TYR A 496 15.44 -12.74 8.91
N ILE A 497 16.25 -11.69 9.00
CA ILE A 497 16.33 -10.83 10.18
C ILE A 497 15.21 -9.78 10.10
N CYS A 498 14.07 -10.06 10.71
CA CYS A 498 12.98 -9.08 10.81
C CYS A 498 13.22 -8.17 12.03
N THR A 499 13.67 -6.94 11.78
CA THR A 499 13.68 -5.85 12.77
C THR A 499 12.49 -4.92 12.49
N ALA A 500 11.32 -5.23 13.06
CA ALA A 500 10.09 -4.48 12.81
C ALA A 500 9.53 -3.81 14.08
N ILE A 501 8.81 -2.71 13.87
CA ILE A 501 8.04 -2.01 14.90
C ILE A 501 6.55 -2.19 14.59
N PHE A 502 5.78 -2.62 15.57
CA PHE A 502 4.32 -2.74 15.49
C PHE A 502 3.70 -1.74 16.47
N GLU A 503 2.78 -0.91 16.01
CA GLU A 503 2.09 0.10 16.80
C GLU A 503 0.57 -0.13 16.65
N SER A 504 -0.14 -0.35 17.76
CA SER A 504 -1.60 -0.55 17.77
C SER A 504 -2.09 -1.64 16.79
N CYS A 505 -1.30 -2.69 16.58
CA CYS A 505 -1.66 -3.79 15.69
C CYS A 505 -2.44 -4.89 16.43
N ILE A 506 -3.25 -5.65 15.69
CA ILE A 506 -4.03 -6.79 16.19
C ILE A 506 -3.47 -8.08 15.62
N PHE A 507 -3.27 -9.07 16.49
CA PHE A 507 -2.78 -10.41 16.17
C PHE A 507 -3.81 -11.44 16.59
N LYS A 508 -4.51 -12.05 15.63
CA LYS A 508 -5.62 -12.98 15.90
C LYS A 508 -5.54 -14.29 15.12
N GLU A 509 -6.29 -15.28 15.57
CA GLU A 509 -6.48 -16.58 14.87
C GLU A 509 -5.18 -17.38 14.63
N ASN A 510 -4.11 -17.09 15.36
CA ASN A 510 -2.86 -17.87 15.28
C ASN A 510 -2.79 -18.90 16.40
N THR A 511 -2.69 -20.18 16.01
CA THR A 511 -2.57 -21.32 16.92
C THR A 511 -1.12 -21.69 17.22
N ILE A 512 -0.18 -21.33 16.35
CA ILE A 512 1.24 -21.70 16.41
C ILE A 512 2.11 -20.55 16.98
N GLY A 513 1.55 -19.36 17.18
CA GLY A 513 2.25 -18.18 17.67
C GLY A 513 2.96 -17.40 16.56
N TYR A 514 3.27 -16.13 16.84
CA TYR A 514 3.92 -15.23 15.89
C TYR A 514 5.45 -15.20 16.06
N PHE A 515 6.15 -14.61 15.09
CA PHE A 515 7.57 -14.23 15.13
C PHE A 515 8.61 -15.26 15.66
N PRO A 516 8.61 -16.51 15.16
CA PRO A 516 9.52 -17.55 15.65
C PRO A 516 10.98 -17.21 15.30
N SER A 517 11.21 -16.56 14.16
CA SER A 517 12.51 -16.23 13.60
C SER A 517 12.88 -14.74 13.69
N ALA A 518 12.01 -13.89 14.24
CA ALA A 518 12.26 -12.46 14.23
C ALA A 518 13.26 -12.01 15.29
N LEU A 519 13.98 -10.92 15.00
CA LEU A 519 15.08 -10.43 15.81
C LEU A 519 14.85 -8.94 16.13
N GLY A 520 14.73 -8.58 17.41
CA GLY A 520 14.61 -7.17 17.80
C GLY A 520 13.27 -6.52 17.45
N ILE A 521 12.18 -7.29 17.49
CA ILE A 521 10.83 -6.74 17.32
C ILE A 521 10.44 -5.89 18.53
N LYS A 522 9.81 -4.75 18.24
CA LYS A 522 9.13 -3.92 19.25
C LYS A 522 7.66 -3.78 18.91
N LEU A 523 6.81 -4.09 19.89
CA LEU A 523 5.37 -3.94 19.81
C LEU A 523 4.94 -2.88 20.81
N PHE A 524 4.08 -1.97 20.39
CA PHE A 524 3.53 -0.90 21.21
C PHE A 524 2.02 -0.95 21.11
N ASN A 525 1.33 -1.05 22.25
CA ASN A 525 -0.13 -1.04 22.33
C ASN A 525 -0.80 -2.10 21.42
N CYS A 526 -0.17 -3.25 21.23
CA CYS A 526 -0.68 -4.32 20.36
C CYS A 526 -1.58 -5.29 21.13
N LEU A 527 -2.59 -5.84 20.45
CA LEU A 527 -3.54 -6.82 20.99
C LEU A 527 -3.24 -8.22 20.43
N PHE A 528 -3.17 -9.23 21.31
CA PHE A 528 -3.09 -10.63 20.93
C PHE A 528 -4.36 -11.37 21.38
N GLU A 529 -5.14 -11.86 20.42
CA GLU A 529 -6.38 -12.63 20.68
C GLU A 529 -6.15 -14.16 20.65
N GLY A 530 -4.98 -14.61 20.21
CA GLY A 530 -4.60 -16.01 20.11
C GLY A 530 -3.31 -16.35 20.86
N THR A 531 -2.61 -17.40 20.41
CA THR A 531 -1.28 -17.71 20.93
C THR A 531 -0.31 -16.60 20.51
N GLU A 532 0.34 -15.95 21.48
CA GLU A 532 1.22 -14.80 21.21
C GLU A 532 2.49 -15.19 20.45
N LEU A 533 3.31 -16.04 21.05
CA LEU A 533 4.66 -16.31 20.57
C LEU A 533 5.08 -17.73 20.94
N GLN A 534 5.58 -18.48 19.97
CA GLN A 534 6.27 -19.76 20.19
C GLN A 534 7.72 -19.68 19.68
N ASN A 535 8.54 -20.67 20.01
CA ASN A 535 9.90 -20.86 19.48
C ASN A 535 10.91 -19.71 19.70
N TYR A 536 10.64 -18.77 20.60
CA TYR A 536 11.60 -17.72 20.98
C TYR A 536 12.89 -18.24 21.66
N LYS A 537 12.93 -19.55 22.00
CA LYS A 537 14.11 -20.26 22.51
C LYS A 537 14.95 -20.91 21.42
N TRP A 538 14.62 -20.69 20.15
CA TRP A 538 15.28 -21.33 19.02
C TRP A 538 16.81 -21.16 19.06
N VAL A 539 17.54 -22.23 18.70
CA VAL A 539 18.99 -22.33 18.90
C VAL A 539 19.77 -21.26 18.14
N ALA A 540 19.29 -20.85 16.97
CA ALA A 540 19.96 -19.85 16.13
C ALA A 540 19.69 -18.40 16.55
N ARG A 541 18.76 -18.15 17.48
CA ARG A 541 18.56 -16.80 18.02
C ARG A 541 19.77 -16.39 18.87
N ASP A 542 20.26 -15.17 18.64
CA ASP A 542 21.34 -14.60 19.43
C ASP A 542 20.86 -14.36 20.88
N PRO A 543 21.62 -14.71 21.92
CA PRO A 543 21.24 -14.48 23.30
C PRO A 543 20.92 -13.02 23.65
N SER A 544 21.47 -12.05 22.91
CA SER A 544 21.20 -10.61 23.07
C SER A 544 19.87 -10.15 22.48
N GLN A 545 19.19 -10.98 21.67
CA GLN A 545 17.98 -10.59 20.97
C GLN A 545 16.74 -10.75 21.85
N ILE A 546 15.93 -9.68 21.86
CA ILE A 546 14.70 -9.57 22.63
C ILE A 546 13.54 -9.20 21.70
N ILE A 547 12.36 -9.77 21.96
CA ILE A 547 11.08 -9.27 21.44
C ILE A 547 10.38 -8.59 22.60
N GLU A 548 9.99 -7.33 22.40
CA GLU A 548 9.45 -6.48 23.46
C GLU A 548 8.05 -6.01 23.10
N SER A 549 7.11 -6.13 24.03
CA SER A 549 5.76 -5.59 23.94
C SER A 549 5.53 -4.60 25.08
N PHE A 550 5.29 -3.35 24.71
CA PHE A 550 4.89 -2.26 25.58
C PHE A 550 3.39 -2.05 25.48
N ASP A 551 2.75 -1.70 26.59
CA ASP A 551 1.28 -1.64 26.71
C ASP A 551 0.62 -2.92 26.15
N HIS A 552 1.19 -4.06 26.55
CA HIS A 552 0.86 -5.38 26.03
C HIS A 552 -0.61 -5.70 26.25
N ASN A 553 -1.28 -6.17 25.19
CA ASN A 553 -2.72 -6.37 25.11
C ASN A 553 -3.53 -5.10 25.38
N GLN A 554 -3.00 -3.95 24.94
CA GLN A 554 -3.63 -2.63 25.08
C GLN A 554 -3.90 -2.23 26.55
N ILE A 555 -3.13 -2.81 27.49
CA ILE A 555 -3.20 -2.47 28.91
C ILE A 555 -2.03 -1.55 29.22
N VAL A 556 -2.33 -0.29 29.54
CA VAL A 556 -1.32 0.75 29.84
C VAL A 556 -0.36 0.28 30.95
N GLY A 557 0.94 0.41 30.70
CA GLY A 557 2.01 0.02 31.62
C GLY A 557 2.33 -1.48 31.63
N ASN A 558 1.56 -2.31 30.92
CA ASN A 558 1.82 -3.74 30.84
C ASN A 558 3.02 -4.00 29.92
N TYR A 559 4.12 -4.52 30.46
CA TYR A 559 5.29 -4.93 29.70
C TYR A 559 5.37 -6.46 29.59
N LYS A 560 5.72 -6.93 28.40
CA LYS A 560 6.04 -8.33 28.15
C LYS A 560 7.24 -8.44 27.23
N ALA A 561 8.10 -9.43 27.46
CA ALA A 561 9.20 -9.73 26.57
C ALA A 561 9.53 -11.20 26.48
N TRP A 562 10.09 -11.60 25.34
CA TRP A 562 10.50 -12.96 25.04
C TRP A 562 11.95 -12.97 24.58
N MET A 563 12.75 -13.87 25.15
CA MET A 563 14.18 -14.00 24.87
C MET A 563 14.63 -15.44 25.09
N LYS A 564 15.84 -15.77 24.63
CA LYS A 564 16.32 -17.16 24.65
C LYS A 564 16.30 -17.80 26.04
N GLY A 565 16.55 -17.02 27.08
CA GLY A 565 16.54 -17.48 28.47
C GLY A 565 15.17 -17.62 29.13
N GLY A 566 14.11 -17.07 28.53
CA GLY A 566 12.76 -17.10 29.09
C GLY A 566 11.90 -15.88 28.75
N LYS A 567 11.06 -15.43 29.68
CA LYS A 567 10.12 -14.32 29.46
C LYS A 567 10.17 -13.28 30.58
N ILE A 568 9.77 -12.05 30.28
CA ILE A 568 9.40 -11.06 31.29
C ILE A 568 7.91 -10.78 31.13
N ILE A 569 7.18 -10.72 32.23
CA ILE A 569 5.78 -10.25 32.26
C ILE A 569 5.61 -9.19 33.35
N THR A 570 4.60 -8.35 33.21
CA THR A 570 4.15 -7.47 34.29
C THR A 570 3.10 -8.21 35.13
N GLU A 571 3.35 -8.32 36.42
CA GLU A 571 2.45 -8.93 37.40
C GLU A 571 2.35 -7.98 38.59
N ASN A 572 1.15 -7.50 38.92
CA ASN A 572 0.92 -6.53 40.01
C ASN A 572 1.82 -5.27 39.91
N ASN A 573 1.92 -4.67 38.72
CA ASN A 573 2.79 -3.51 38.42
C ASN A 573 4.29 -3.74 38.68
N ARG A 574 4.75 -4.99 38.61
CA ARG A 574 6.17 -5.36 38.76
C ARG A 574 6.62 -6.26 37.63
N LEU A 575 7.89 -6.18 37.28
CA LEU A 575 8.50 -7.07 36.29
C LEU A 575 8.82 -8.43 36.93
N LYS A 576 8.25 -9.50 36.38
CA LYS A 576 8.52 -10.89 36.72
C LYS A 576 9.30 -11.55 35.60
N PHE A 577 10.52 -11.95 35.91
CA PHE A 577 11.44 -12.68 35.05
C PHE A 577 11.17 -14.18 35.25
N ILE A 578 10.70 -14.85 34.21
CA ILE A 578 10.37 -16.28 34.20
C ILE A 578 11.53 -17.00 33.50
N CYS A 579 12.37 -17.67 34.28
CA CYS A 579 13.55 -18.37 33.77
C CYS A 579 13.17 -19.72 33.16
N GLU A 580 13.75 -20.02 31.99
CA GLU A 580 13.47 -21.25 31.25
C GLU A 580 14.76 -21.86 30.63
N SER A 581 15.95 -21.41 31.07
CA SER A 581 17.24 -21.88 30.58
C SER A 581 18.37 -21.67 31.60
N SER A 582 19.14 -22.72 31.89
CA SER A 582 20.42 -22.58 32.63
C SER A 582 21.50 -21.86 31.83
N SER A 583 21.40 -21.89 30.50
CA SER A 583 22.47 -21.43 29.60
C SER A 583 22.33 -19.94 29.29
N TYR A 584 21.11 -19.45 29.16
CA TYR A 584 20.82 -18.09 28.73
C TYR A 584 20.02 -17.33 29.79
N PRO A 585 20.36 -16.06 30.09
CA PRO A 585 19.61 -15.27 31.05
C PRO A 585 18.30 -14.75 30.45
N VAL A 586 17.33 -14.50 31.32
CA VAL A 586 16.25 -13.53 31.11
C VAL A 586 16.77 -12.18 31.57
N PHE A 587 16.67 -11.12 30.79
CA PHE A 587 17.24 -9.82 31.12
C PHE A 587 16.40 -8.64 30.64
N ARG A 588 16.61 -7.50 31.30
CA ARG A 588 16.04 -6.20 30.95
C ARG A 588 17.15 -5.16 30.94
N ASP A 589 17.23 -4.42 29.85
CA ASP A 589 18.20 -3.36 29.65
C ASP A 589 17.57 -1.98 29.83
N TYR A 590 18.23 -1.14 30.61
CA TYR A 590 17.87 0.26 30.81
C TYR A 590 19.00 1.13 30.27
N LYS A 591 18.69 1.97 29.27
CA LYS A 591 19.64 2.97 28.79
C LYS A 591 19.76 4.07 29.84
N ILE A 592 20.99 4.35 30.28
CA ILE A 592 21.26 5.40 31.24
C ILE A 592 22.32 6.37 30.71
N LEU A 593 22.06 7.67 30.88
CA LEU A 593 23.05 8.70 30.62
C LEU A 593 23.86 8.95 31.90
N VAL A 594 25.16 8.66 31.83
CA VAL A 594 26.09 8.89 32.93
C VAL A 594 26.93 10.14 32.67
N GLN A 595 27.15 10.93 33.71
CA GLN A 595 27.92 12.17 33.59
C GLN A 595 29.38 11.96 33.96
N LYS A 596 30.27 12.70 33.27
CA LYS A 596 31.72 12.70 33.57
C LYS A 596 31.95 13.03 35.03
N ASN A 597 32.77 12.22 35.69
CA ASN A 597 33.22 12.35 37.07
C ASN A 597 32.10 12.35 38.13
N LYS A 598 30.87 11.94 37.80
CA LYS A 598 29.80 11.73 38.77
C LYS A 598 29.67 10.26 39.13
N ILE A 599 29.31 10.01 40.40
CA ILE A 599 29.04 8.66 40.90
C ILE A 599 27.55 8.38 40.69
N GLU A 600 27.26 7.40 39.84
CA GLU A 600 25.94 6.82 39.67
C GLU A 600 25.75 5.72 40.70
N ARG A 601 24.60 5.73 41.38
CA ARG A 601 24.26 4.74 42.41
C ARG A 601 22.90 4.14 42.10
N PHE A 602 22.84 2.82 41.99
CA PHE A 602 21.60 2.09 41.79
C PHE A 602 21.38 1.11 42.94
N ARG A 603 20.16 1.08 43.47
CA ARG A 603 19.68 0.04 44.37
C ARG A 603 18.61 -0.75 43.65
N ILE A 604 18.77 -2.07 43.65
CA ILE A 604 17.85 -3.02 43.04
C ILE A 604 17.38 -3.95 44.15
N ILE A 605 16.06 -4.12 44.31
CA ILE A 605 15.48 -5.07 45.26
C ILE A 605 14.57 -6.01 44.48
N GLY A 606 14.66 -7.30 44.78
CA GLY A 606 13.70 -8.27 44.27
C GLY A 606 13.63 -9.50 45.15
N ILE A 607 12.86 -10.48 44.68
CA ILE A 607 12.63 -11.76 45.33
C ILE A 607 12.67 -12.87 44.27
N LYS A 608 13.26 -14.02 44.61
CA LYS A 608 13.29 -15.20 43.73
C LYS A 608 12.65 -16.41 44.41
N ASP A 609 11.99 -17.26 43.64
CA ASP A 609 11.34 -18.48 44.15
C ASP A 609 12.18 -19.75 43.94
N PHE A 610 13.45 -19.59 43.53
CA PHE A 610 14.36 -20.68 43.22
C PHE A 610 15.69 -20.54 43.97
N THR A 611 16.28 -21.69 44.31
CA THR A 611 17.66 -21.80 44.82
C THR A 611 18.62 -22.08 43.66
N GLY A 612 19.89 -21.70 43.82
CA GLY A 612 20.85 -21.73 42.73
C GLY A 612 20.54 -20.68 41.66
N GLY A 613 21.07 -20.91 40.46
CA GLY A 613 21.02 -19.93 39.37
C GLY A 613 21.77 -18.64 39.71
N THR A 614 21.59 -17.61 38.89
CA THR A 614 22.24 -16.29 39.11
C THR A 614 21.27 -15.17 38.84
N ILE A 615 21.25 -14.17 39.71
CA ILE A 615 20.59 -12.89 39.45
C ILE A 615 21.64 -11.79 39.58
N LYS A 616 21.75 -10.96 38.55
CA LYS A 616 22.78 -9.92 38.47
C LYS A 616 22.17 -8.57 38.11
N ALA A 617 22.81 -7.52 38.61
CA ALA A 617 22.74 -6.18 38.07
C ALA A 617 24.12 -5.84 37.49
N GLU A 618 24.16 -5.38 36.25
CA GLU A 618 25.39 -5.13 35.51
C GLU A 618 25.31 -3.75 34.85
N LEU A 619 26.38 -2.98 34.94
CA LEU A 619 26.54 -1.76 34.15
C LEU A 619 27.52 -2.04 33.02
N ILE A 620 27.08 -1.79 31.79
CA ILE A 620 27.74 -2.28 30.58
C ILE A 620 28.00 -1.10 29.64
N ASP A 621 29.21 -1.06 29.08
CA ASP A 621 29.50 -0.23 27.90
C ASP A 621 28.90 -0.93 26.68
N PRO A 622 28.00 -0.30 25.90
CA PRO A 622 27.39 -0.93 24.73
C PRO A 622 28.40 -1.52 23.72
N ALA A 623 29.62 -1.00 23.67
CA ALA A 623 30.68 -1.53 22.81
C ALA A 623 31.31 -2.84 23.32
N ASN A 624 31.07 -3.20 24.58
CA ASN A 624 31.63 -4.36 25.28
C ASN A 624 30.50 -5.15 25.96
N ASP A 625 29.44 -5.48 25.23
CA ASP A 625 28.28 -6.19 25.78
C ASP A 625 28.57 -7.70 25.95
N PRO A 626 28.54 -8.25 27.18
CA PRO A 626 28.80 -9.67 27.43
C PRO A 626 27.80 -10.66 26.80
N LEU A 627 26.63 -10.20 26.36
CA LEU A 627 25.69 -11.04 25.60
C LEU A 627 26.07 -11.16 24.12
N ILE A 628 26.82 -10.18 23.59
CA ILE A 628 27.30 -10.16 22.20
C ILE A 628 28.70 -10.78 22.14
N ASP A 629 29.59 -10.38 23.04
CA ASP A 629 30.93 -10.92 23.20
C ASP A 629 31.08 -11.53 24.61
N PRO A 630 31.03 -12.86 24.75
CA PRO A 630 31.18 -13.52 26.04
C PRO A 630 32.50 -13.24 26.78
N THR A 631 33.52 -12.70 26.10
CA THR A 631 34.79 -12.32 26.70
C THR A 631 34.77 -10.89 27.26
N ALA A 632 33.80 -10.08 26.86
CA ALA A 632 33.62 -8.74 27.38
C ALA A 632 33.21 -8.78 28.87
N THR A 633 33.74 -7.81 29.63
CA THR A 633 33.46 -7.70 31.06
C THR A 633 32.60 -6.46 31.33
N PRO A 634 31.51 -6.55 32.12
CA PRO A 634 30.78 -5.38 32.58
C PRO A 634 31.69 -4.37 33.29
N LEU A 635 31.34 -3.09 33.22
CA LEU A 635 32.03 -2.03 33.96
C LEU A 635 31.92 -2.23 35.48
N VAL A 636 30.79 -2.76 35.93
CA VAL A 636 30.56 -3.17 37.32
C VAL A 636 29.42 -4.20 37.38
N THR A 637 29.54 -5.16 38.28
CA THR A 637 28.56 -6.22 38.50
C THR A 637 28.22 -6.32 39.98
N SER A 638 26.95 -6.55 40.29
CA SER A 638 26.45 -6.94 41.60
C SER A 638 25.59 -8.19 41.44
N SER A 639 25.72 -9.16 42.33
CA SER A 639 24.95 -10.40 42.30
C SER A 639 24.08 -10.53 43.54
N MET A 640 22.88 -11.06 43.37
CA MET A 640 21.95 -11.34 44.47
C MET A 640 22.43 -12.55 45.26
N ALA A 641 22.31 -12.51 46.59
CA ALA A 641 22.57 -13.67 47.43
C ALA A 641 21.62 -14.83 47.08
N ASP A 642 22.09 -16.07 47.21
CA ASP A 642 21.28 -17.28 46.92
C ASP A 642 20.31 -17.59 48.06
N ILE A 643 19.32 -16.71 48.24
CA ILE A 643 18.28 -16.82 49.26
C ILE A 643 16.93 -16.79 48.56
N LYS A 644 16.15 -17.87 48.74
CA LYS A 644 14.82 -18.04 48.18
C LYS A 644 13.76 -17.33 49.03
N ASP A 645 12.69 -16.84 48.40
CA ASP A 645 11.49 -16.25 49.00
C ASP A 645 11.75 -15.10 49.98
N THR A 646 12.88 -14.40 49.78
CA THR A 646 13.31 -13.28 50.63
C THR A 646 13.66 -12.07 49.77
N ASP A 647 13.34 -10.88 50.26
CA ASP A 647 13.75 -9.63 49.63
C ASP A 647 15.25 -9.42 49.80
N VAL A 648 15.98 -9.40 48.69
CA VAL A 648 17.43 -9.18 48.68
C VAL A 648 17.74 -7.96 47.81
N SER A 649 18.66 -7.13 48.30
CA SER A 649 19.13 -5.95 47.58
C SER A 649 20.48 -6.18 46.90
N MET A 650 20.62 -5.68 45.68
CA MET A 650 21.88 -5.49 44.97
C MET A 650 22.17 -3.99 44.85
N ASN A 651 23.46 -3.63 44.85
CA ASN A 651 23.88 -2.23 44.74
C ASN A 651 24.96 -2.08 43.68
N ILE A 652 24.81 -1.08 42.82
CA ILE A 652 25.82 -0.68 41.82
C ILE A 652 26.29 0.74 42.14
N ASN A 653 27.60 0.93 42.21
CA ASN A 653 28.24 2.24 42.34
C ASN A 653 29.29 2.39 41.24
N TYR A 654 29.16 3.41 40.40
CA TYR A 654 30.07 3.61 39.26
C TYR A 654 30.41 5.09 39.06
N LYS A 655 31.68 5.41 38.83
CA LYS A 655 32.14 6.77 38.48
C LYS A 655 32.66 6.78 37.06
N SER A 656 31.90 7.38 36.13
CA SER A 656 32.34 7.48 34.74
C SER A 656 33.45 8.52 34.57
N LEU A 657 34.46 8.24 33.74
CA LEU A 657 35.53 9.21 33.40
C LEU A 657 35.15 10.13 32.23
N LYS A 658 34.06 9.80 31.52
CA LYS A 658 33.50 10.57 30.42
C LYS A 658 31.98 10.57 30.49
N ALA A 659 31.33 11.56 29.88
CA ALA A 659 29.89 11.49 29.69
C ALA A 659 29.61 10.50 28.56
N GLN A 660 28.69 9.56 28.79
CA GLN A 660 28.34 8.51 27.82
C GLN A 660 26.99 7.87 28.15
N GLU A 661 26.41 7.19 27.17
CA GLU A 661 25.29 6.26 27.38
C GLU A 661 25.85 4.89 27.80
N LEU A 662 25.29 4.31 28.86
CA LEU A 662 25.59 2.96 29.33
C LEU A 662 24.29 2.14 29.41
N ILE A 663 24.43 0.82 29.50
CA ILE A 663 23.32 -0.11 29.74
C ILE A 663 23.37 -0.55 31.21
N LEU A 664 22.31 -0.32 31.96
CA LEU A 664 22.05 -1.03 33.22
C LEU A 664 21.22 -2.27 32.89
N ARG A 665 21.82 -3.45 33.00
CA ARG A 665 21.16 -4.75 32.77
C ARG A 665 20.79 -5.40 34.09
N ILE A 666 19.54 -5.83 34.22
CA ILE A 666 19.10 -6.74 35.28
C ILE A 666 18.86 -8.09 34.62
N SER A 667 19.50 -9.16 35.10
CA SER A 667 19.40 -10.49 34.53
C SER A 667 19.15 -11.57 35.57
N ALA A 668 18.39 -12.59 35.20
CA ALA A 668 18.09 -13.78 35.98
C ALA A 668 18.31 -15.03 35.11
N LYS A 669 19.08 -16.01 35.60
CA LYS A 669 19.42 -17.23 34.87
C LYS A 669 19.20 -18.44 35.75
N ASN A 670 18.30 -19.32 35.34
CA ASN A 670 18.04 -20.62 35.97
C ASN A 670 17.29 -21.55 35.01
N ASN A 671 17.28 -22.86 35.27
CA ASN A 671 16.49 -23.80 34.48
C ASN A 671 14.98 -23.50 34.52
N THR A 672 14.48 -23.18 35.71
CA THR A 672 13.06 -22.86 35.98
C THR A 672 12.96 -21.84 37.11
N GLY A 673 11.77 -21.29 37.32
CA GLY A 673 11.48 -20.38 38.45
C GLY A 673 11.40 -18.92 38.03
N ASN A 674 11.06 -18.08 39.00
CA ASN A 674 10.72 -16.68 38.82
C ASN A 674 11.59 -15.77 39.69
N TYR A 675 11.93 -14.60 39.15
CA TYR A 675 12.47 -13.46 39.88
C TYR A 675 11.55 -12.25 39.69
N ILE A 676 11.11 -11.61 40.77
CA ILE A 676 10.28 -10.41 40.73
C ILE A 676 11.13 -9.21 41.14
N LEU A 677 11.26 -8.25 40.22
CA LEU A 677 11.86 -6.94 40.49
C LEU A 677 10.86 -6.08 41.27
N LYS A 678 11.16 -5.80 42.55
CA LYS A 678 10.30 -5.00 43.43
C LYS A 678 10.62 -3.51 43.39
N GLU A 679 11.90 -3.16 43.25
CA GLU A 679 12.34 -1.77 43.28
C GLU A 679 13.63 -1.60 42.45
N LEU A 680 13.67 -0.56 41.61
CA LEU A 680 14.86 -0.06 40.94
C LEU A 680 14.97 1.45 41.15
N VAL A 681 15.97 1.88 41.91
CA VAL A 681 16.14 3.30 42.27
C VAL A 681 17.53 3.79 41.91
N ARG A 682 17.58 4.93 41.22
CA ARG A 682 18.78 5.73 40.99
C ARG A 682 18.87 6.82 42.07
N PHE A 683 20.02 6.89 42.73
CA PHE A 683 20.31 7.95 43.70
C PHE A 683 21.26 8.97 43.12
N ASN A 684 20.85 10.23 43.15
CA ASN A 684 21.74 11.38 42.98
C ASN A 684 21.94 12.07 44.34
N ARG A 685 22.98 12.90 44.49
CA ARG A 685 23.34 13.58 45.76
C ARG A 685 22.17 14.33 46.44
N ARG A 686 21.09 14.64 45.71
CA ARG A 686 19.91 15.38 46.22
C ARG A 686 18.55 14.82 45.77
N SER A 687 18.49 13.70 45.05
CA SER A 687 17.22 13.18 44.53
C SER A 687 17.20 11.66 44.47
N ARG A 688 15.99 11.11 44.66
CA ARG A 688 15.64 9.70 44.45
C ARG A 688 14.81 9.64 43.18
N GLU A 689 15.29 8.91 42.19
CA GLU A 689 14.57 8.67 40.93
C GLU A 689 14.21 7.19 40.87
N VAL A 690 12.91 6.88 40.86
CA VAL A 690 12.42 5.53 40.62
C VAL A 690 12.43 5.31 39.11
N ILE A 691 13.17 4.31 38.65
CA ILE A 691 13.16 3.93 37.24
C ILE A 691 12.00 2.95 37.09
N GLN A 692 10.93 3.40 36.40
CA GLN A 692 9.76 2.58 36.09
C GLN A 692 10.05 1.64 34.92
#